data_AF-A0A7X3ZL40-F1
#
_entry.id   AF-A0A7X3ZL40-F1
#
_cell.length_a   1.000
_cell.length_b   1.000
_cell.length_c   1.000
_cell.angle_alpha   90.00
_cell.angle_beta   90.00
_cell.angle_gamma   90.00
#
_symmetry.space_group_name_H-M   'P 1'
#
loop_
_entity.id
_entity.type
_entity.pdbx_description
1 polymer ?
#
loop_
_entity_poly.entity_id
_entity_poly.type
_entity_poly.pdbx_seq_one_letter_code
_entity_poly.pdbx_strand_id
1 'polypeptide(L)'
;MAESHEIALTGCTPTPLAGYLKGLGILRILSNFDPAIKAAWVGENLVLTSNKPAEVLLRYLLDDYAPTPVLAPWNGGSGFYQNDNRTSLERIKESNIARLSAFRISLDIAERALDLEGLQRESSPKNEAKTKLLNRLRGLLPDDALEWFDASILLAGEKEKFPPLLGTGGNDGRLDFTNNFMQRLLELIDAESGKATPRSADLLDLALFAKPAPGLAKQAIGQFAPGQVGGPNSTTGYEIKGTINPWDFVLMIEGALPFAAAAVRRNEQSGAGILSYPFTVRAVSAGSGNLGAGDAVSSRGELWMPLWSNPANYTEIRALLSEGRVALGVRPARDALDFVRAVHRLGGYRGVDRFQRYGLLMRSGKAYLATPLERVQVTTNPQSGWIDELERNDWLTGFRLFSKEEITANRFAELRHRLENTMFVMAQRKPSPGQTQSLLILLGEIQGALSRSVKAHETISPVPQLSAKWVQEANDEGPEFRIARALAGLRGVGGQALPLRSQLFPIHHANGNEWLMKACKSEKHKKDPACLVRTQVSVQQGLVSTLIDLLRLRLSLPARLDFADKPLNSWAGVGLVDLMDFLYSDRMDARIAALLPGLALCEIPADNDHKPGGGAVSAAFALCKLALSPDTALQSLRGLPETVHIPAELRILAKLASGEPTQAEQAVKVAWRRLRSSGLEPVMPFNQLPNLAGVDPRRLAAALLIPLGFGATHALAEAVLSEKETVQPETP
;
A
#
# COMPACT_ATOMS: atom_id res chain seq x y z
N MET A 1 -13.72 22.99 42.10
CA MET A 1 -13.45 22.41 40.76
C MET A 1 -14.80 22.22 40.11
N ALA A 2 -15.05 22.79 38.93
CA ALA A 2 -16.31 22.55 38.23
C ALA A 2 -16.42 21.05 37.89
N GLU A 3 -17.60 20.47 38.08
CA GLU A 3 -17.86 19.07 37.74
C GLU A 3 -17.77 18.92 36.21
N SER A 4 -16.95 17.97 35.74
CA SER A 4 -16.80 17.70 34.31
C SER A 4 -17.70 16.53 33.93
N HIS A 5 -18.56 16.75 32.94
CA HIS A 5 -19.51 15.78 32.44
C HIS A 5 -18.99 15.13 31.15
N GLU A 6 -19.00 13.79 31.11
CA GLU A 6 -18.76 13.03 29.89
C GLU A 6 -20.10 12.59 29.28
N ILE A 7 -20.32 12.93 28.01
CA ILE A 7 -21.58 12.68 27.31
C ILE A 7 -21.28 11.86 26.06
N ALA A 8 -21.66 10.59 26.08
CA ALA A 8 -21.50 9.70 24.93
C ALA A 8 -22.63 9.93 23.91
N LEU A 9 -22.28 10.43 22.72
CA LEU A 9 -23.21 10.63 21.62
C LEU A 9 -23.29 9.36 20.77
N THR A 10 -24.06 8.37 21.22
CA THR A 10 -24.21 7.05 20.57
C THR A 10 -24.84 7.12 19.17
N GLY A 11 -25.50 8.23 18.81
CA GLY A 11 -25.97 8.48 17.46
C GLY A 11 -24.88 9.02 16.51
N CYS A 12 -23.72 9.44 17.04
CA CYS A 12 -22.61 10.02 16.28
C CYS A 12 -21.48 9.00 16.15
N THR A 13 -21.47 8.26 15.04
CA THR A 13 -20.49 7.23 14.74
C THR A 13 -19.57 7.63 13.58
N PRO A 14 -18.34 7.09 13.48
CA PRO A 14 -17.49 7.32 12.33
C PRO A 14 -18.16 6.87 11.02
N THR A 15 -18.89 5.76 11.00
CA THR A 15 -19.56 5.26 9.79
C THR A 15 -21.08 5.21 9.97
N PRO A 16 -21.88 5.77 9.05
CA PRO A 16 -21.51 6.38 7.76
C PRO A 16 -20.93 7.80 7.88
N LEU A 17 -20.46 8.39 6.76
CA LEU A 17 -19.84 9.73 6.74
C LEU A 17 -20.75 10.82 7.35
N ALA A 18 -22.06 10.70 7.17
CA ALA A 18 -23.03 11.59 7.81
C ALA A 18 -22.92 11.60 9.35
N GLY A 19 -22.64 10.45 9.98
CA GLY A 19 -22.45 10.33 11.42
C GLY A 19 -21.20 11.07 11.91
N TYR A 20 -20.10 10.94 11.16
CA TYR A 20 -18.85 11.64 11.44
C TYR A 20 -19.02 13.16 11.34
N LEU A 21 -19.61 13.63 10.24
CA LEU A 21 -19.87 15.06 10.02
C LEU A 21 -20.85 15.61 11.05
N LYS A 22 -21.93 14.88 11.38
CA LYS A 22 -22.84 15.27 12.46
C LYS A 22 -22.10 15.51 13.77
N GLY A 23 -21.21 14.58 14.16
CA GLY A 23 -20.39 14.73 15.37
C GLY A 23 -19.57 16.02 15.37
N LEU A 24 -18.92 16.35 14.24
CA LEU A 24 -18.20 17.60 14.07
C LEU A 24 -19.11 18.84 14.12
N GLY A 25 -20.29 18.77 13.51
CA GLY A 25 -21.27 19.86 13.51
C GLY A 25 -21.76 20.19 14.92
N ILE A 26 -22.03 19.16 15.73
CA ILE A 26 -22.42 19.32 17.14
C ILE A 26 -21.29 20.01 17.91
N LEU A 27 -20.06 19.54 17.76
CA LEU A 27 -18.91 20.14 18.44
C LEU A 27 -18.71 21.61 18.04
N ARG A 28 -18.83 21.91 16.74
CA ARG A 28 -18.76 23.28 16.21
C ARG A 28 -19.83 24.17 16.86
N ILE A 29 -21.10 23.76 16.79
CA ILE A 29 -22.22 24.56 17.30
C ILE A 29 -22.11 24.77 18.81
N LEU A 30 -21.83 23.72 19.57
CA LEU A 30 -21.71 23.79 21.02
C LEU A 30 -20.49 24.61 21.47
N SER A 31 -19.42 24.65 20.67
CA SER A 31 -18.24 25.47 20.99
C SER A 31 -18.53 26.98 21.02
N ASN A 32 -19.59 27.44 20.34
CA ASN A 32 -20.05 28.83 20.43
C ASN A 32 -20.66 29.15 21.80
N PHE A 33 -21.15 28.14 22.52
CA PHE A 33 -21.81 28.28 23.83
C PHE A 33 -20.91 27.88 25.00
N ASP A 34 -20.07 26.86 24.79
CA ASP A 34 -19.04 26.41 25.73
C ASP A 34 -17.71 26.26 24.97
N PRO A 35 -16.90 27.32 24.87
CA PRO A 35 -15.61 27.26 24.16
C PRO A 35 -14.63 26.24 24.73
N ALA A 36 -14.83 25.79 25.98
CA ALA A 36 -14.00 24.79 26.64
C ALA A 36 -14.43 23.35 26.32
N ILE A 37 -15.55 23.15 25.61
CA ILE A 37 -16.03 21.82 25.25
C ILE A 37 -15.00 21.08 24.40
N LYS A 38 -14.77 19.82 24.73
CA LYS A 38 -13.87 18.93 24.00
C LYS A 38 -14.63 17.71 23.50
N ALA A 39 -14.09 17.07 22.47
CA ALA A 39 -14.59 15.80 21.99
C ALA A 39 -13.47 14.81 21.71
N ALA A 40 -13.74 13.52 21.86
CA ALA A 40 -12.88 12.42 21.46
C ALA A 40 -13.69 11.27 20.87
N TRP A 41 -13.08 10.49 19.99
CA TRP A 41 -13.64 9.24 19.47
C TRP A 41 -13.25 8.08 20.39
N VAL A 42 -14.21 7.58 21.18
CA VAL A 42 -14.04 6.46 22.11
C VAL A 42 -14.88 5.28 21.63
N GLY A 43 -14.24 4.16 21.30
CA GLY A 43 -14.89 3.06 20.61
C GLY A 43 -15.43 3.51 19.24
N GLU A 44 -16.74 3.40 19.04
CA GLU A 44 -17.45 3.85 17.83
C GLU A 44 -18.24 5.15 18.04
N ASN A 45 -18.11 5.83 19.18
CA ASN A 45 -18.93 6.99 19.51
C ASN A 45 -18.08 8.25 19.70
N LEU A 46 -18.66 9.41 19.37
CA LEU A 46 -18.12 10.69 19.80
C LEU A 46 -18.52 10.94 21.27
N VAL A 47 -17.54 11.19 22.13
CA VAL A 47 -17.76 11.54 23.54
C VAL A 47 -17.40 13.01 23.72
N LEU A 48 -18.33 13.78 24.27
CA LEU A 48 -18.12 15.18 24.65
C LEU A 48 -17.68 15.27 26.11
N THR A 49 -16.76 16.17 26.40
CA THR A 49 -16.37 16.57 27.76
C THR A 49 -16.70 18.05 27.93
N SER A 50 -17.61 18.38 28.85
CA SER A 50 -18.10 19.74 29.09
C SER A 50 -18.25 20.02 30.59
N ASN A 51 -18.21 21.29 30.96
CA ASN A 51 -18.59 21.74 32.32
C ASN A 51 -20.10 22.00 32.44
N LYS A 52 -20.87 21.75 31.38
CA LYS A 52 -22.33 21.87 31.35
C LYS A 52 -22.95 20.48 31.25
N PRO A 53 -24.06 20.22 31.96
CA PRO A 53 -24.76 18.94 31.85
C PRO A 53 -25.45 18.81 30.49
N ALA A 54 -25.75 17.56 30.10
CA ALA A 54 -26.30 17.25 28.78
C ALA A 54 -27.61 18.02 28.49
N GLU A 55 -28.49 18.15 29.47
CA GLU A 55 -29.79 18.82 29.35
C GLU A 55 -29.64 20.28 28.93
N VAL A 56 -28.61 20.96 29.43
CA VAL A 56 -28.33 22.37 29.11
C VAL A 56 -27.79 22.50 27.69
N LEU A 57 -26.95 21.57 27.24
CA LEU A 57 -26.43 21.55 25.87
C LEU A 57 -27.54 21.24 24.86
N LEU A 58 -28.43 20.30 25.17
CA LEU A 58 -29.58 19.96 24.33
C LEU A 58 -30.54 21.14 24.21
N ARG A 59 -30.80 21.85 25.31
CA ARG A 59 -31.65 23.04 25.30
C ARG A 59 -31.08 24.14 24.42
N TYR A 60 -29.78 24.37 24.47
CA TYR A 60 -29.11 25.33 23.58
C TYR A 60 -29.31 24.96 22.10
N LEU A 61 -29.19 23.68 21.73
CA LEU A 61 -29.44 23.23 20.36
C LEU A 61 -30.89 23.47 19.91
N LEU A 62 -31.87 23.29 20.79
CA LEU A 62 -33.29 23.45 20.46
C LEU A 62 -33.72 24.92 20.39
N ASP A 63 -33.30 25.72 21.37
CA ASP A 63 -33.83 27.05 21.60
C ASP A 63 -32.93 28.15 21.00
N ASP A 64 -31.61 28.03 21.16
CA ASP A 64 -30.67 29.15 20.96
C ASP A 64 -29.77 28.99 19.73
N TYR A 65 -29.65 27.79 19.16
CA TYR A 65 -28.87 27.54 17.95
C TYR A 65 -29.27 28.48 16.80
N ALA A 66 -28.29 29.27 16.34
CA ALA A 66 -28.39 30.11 15.16
C ALA A 66 -27.75 29.39 13.95
N PRO A 67 -28.54 29.00 12.93
CA PRO A 67 -28.03 28.28 11.77
C PRO A 67 -27.06 29.10 10.93
N THR A 68 -25.99 28.46 10.44
CA THR A 68 -25.05 29.09 9.52
C THR A 68 -25.73 29.37 8.17
N PRO A 69 -25.51 30.53 7.53
CA PRO A 69 -26.04 30.80 6.20
C PRO A 69 -25.46 29.85 5.15
N VAL A 70 -26.31 28.95 4.63
CA VAL A 70 -25.96 27.96 3.61
C VAL A 70 -26.79 28.25 2.35
N LEU A 71 -26.14 28.82 1.33
CA LEU A 71 -26.79 29.30 0.10
C LEU A 71 -25.94 29.00 -1.13
N ALA A 72 -26.60 28.73 -2.26
CA ALA A 72 -25.93 28.47 -3.53
C ALA A 72 -26.63 29.19 -4.69
N PRO A 73 -26.63 30.54 -4.73
CA PRO A 73 -27.21 31.34 -5.81
C PRO A 73 -26.52 31.11 -7.17
N TRP A 74 -25.55 30.20 -7.28
CA TRP A 74 -24.90 29.79 -8.52
C TRP A 74 -25.41 28.43 -9.03
N ASN A 75 -26.35 27.79 -8.31
CA ASN A 75 -26.92 26.47 -8.63
C ASN A 75 -28.40 26.58 -9.00
N GLY A 76 -28.83 25.79 -9.98
CA GLY A 76 -30.25 25.52 -10.21
C GLY A 76 -30.78 24.55 -9.15
N GLY A 77 -31.98 24.82 -8.63
CA GLY A 77 -32.60 24.08 -7.52
C GLY A 77 -32.38 24.72 -6.13
N SER A 78 -31.58 25.79 -6.05
CA SER A 78 -31.18 26.47 -4.81
C SER A 78 -32.28 27.33 -4.18
N GLY A 79 -33.30 27.70 -4.97
CA GLY A 79 -34.40 28.58 -4.54
C GLY A 79 -34.29 30.00 -5.09
N PHE A 80 -33.24 30.33 -5.85
CA PHE A 80 -33.03 31.69 -6.38
C PHE A 80 -33.64 31.92 -7.77
N TYR A 81 -34.08 30.86 -8.46
CA TYR A 81 -34.56 30.90 -9.84
C TYR A 81 -36.05 30.56 -9.96
N GLN A 82 -36.69 30.97 -11.06
CA GLN A 82 -38.14 30.82 -11.28
C GLN A 82 -38.63 29.36 -11.19
N ASN A 83 -37.83 28.41 -11.67
CA ASN A 83 -38.19 26.98 -11.67
C ASN A 83 -37.79 26.24 -10.39
N ASP A 84 -37.21 26.95 -9.41
CA ASP A 84 -36.79 26.33 -8.14
C ASP A 84 -37.96 26.28 -7.15
N ASN A 85 -37.87 25.40 -6.15
CA ASN A 85 -38.73 25.50 -4.98
C ASN A 85 -38.23 26.63 -4.07
N ARG A 86 -38.99 27.74 -4.03
CA ARG A 86 -38.63 28.99 -3.33
C ARG A 86 -39.22 29.10 -1.92
N THR A 87 -40.15 28.21 -1.55
CA THR A 87 -40.97 28.34 -0.34
C THR A 87 -40.13 28.48 0.94
N SER A 88 -39.05 27.70 1.07
CA SER A 88 -38.22 27.77 2.29
C SER A 88 -37.35 29.01 2.35
N LEU A 89 -36.82 29.44 1.20
CA LEU A 89 -36.03 30.67 1.10
C LEU A 89 -36.90 31.89 1.46
N GLU A 90 -38.11 31.98 0.89
CA GLU A 90 -39.05 33.10 1.13
C GLU A 90 -39.49 33.15 2.59
N ARG A 91 -39.86 32.00 3.19
CA ARG A 91 -40.22 31.95 4.62
C ARG A 91 -39.08 32.38 5.55
N ILE A 92 -37.83 32.05 5.22
CA ILE A 92 -36.68 32.50 6.01
C ILE A 92 -36.53 34.02 5.87
N LYS A 93 -36.64 34.58 4.65
CA LYS A 93 -36.56 36.03 4.42
C LYS A 93 -37.65 36.82 5.15
N GLU A 94 -38.87 36.30 5.16
CA GLU A 94 -40.03 36.94 5.81
C GLU A 94 -40.02 36.78 7.34
N SER A 95 -39.22 35.85 7.88
CA SER A 95 -39.14 35.63 9.32
C SER A 95 -38.55 36.83 10.06
N ASN A 96 -39.01 37.08 11.29
CA ASN A 96 -38.44 38.12 12.17
C ASN A 96 -37.65 37.54 13.36
N ILE A 97 -37.37 36.24 13.33
CA ILE A 97 -36.73 35.56 14.45
C ILE A 97 -35.23 35.87 14.51
N ALA A 98 -34.69 36.05 15.72
CA ALA A 98 -33.30 36.47 15.92
C ALA A 98 -32.29 35.45 15.39
N ARG A 99 -32.55 34.14 15.60
CA ARG A 99 -31.66 33.05 15.19
C ARG A 99 -31.48 32.88 13.67
N LEU A 100 -32.35 33.46 12.84
CA LEU A 100 -32.22 33.45 11.37
C LEU A 100 -31.73 34.79 10.79
N SER A 101 -31.35 35.76 11.62
CA SER A 101 -30.94 37.09 11.18
C SER A 101 -29.76 37.07 10.20
N ALA A 102 -28.68 36.35 10.54
CA ALA A 102 -27.51 36.19 9.67
C ALA A 102 -27.89 35.52 8.33
N PHE A 103 -28.82 34.56 8.37
CA PHE A 103 -29.31 33.87 7.18
C PHE A 103 -30.06 34.84 6.26
N ARG A 104 -30.98 35.65 6.81
CA ARG A 104 -31.72 36.68 6.05
C ARG A 104 -30.79 37.68 5.37
N ILE A 105 -29.84 38.24 6.14
CA ILE A 105 -28.85 39.19 5.63
C ILE A 105 -28.08 38.59 4.46
N SER A 106 -27.67 37.33 4.57
CA SER A 106 -26.92 36.64 3.53
C SER A 106 -27.75 36.37 2.27
N LEU A 107 -29.04 36.04 2.41
CA LEU A 107 -29.97 35.89 1.29
C LEU A 107 -30.19 37.20 0.54
N ASP A 108 -30.36 38.32 1.26
CA ASP A 108 -30.52 39.64 0.66
C ASP A 108 -29.25 40.08 -0.10
N ILE A 109 -28.07 39.80 0.47
CA ILE A 109 -26.78 40.03 -0.21
C ILE A 109 -26.66 39.18 -1.47
N ALA A 110 -27.06 37.90 -1.41
CA ALA A 110 -27.01 37.00 -2.56
C ALA A 110 -27.94 37.47 -3.69
N GLU A 111 -29.15 37.93 -3.37
CA GLU A 111 -30.04 38.51 -4.36
C GLU A 111 -29.49 39.80 -4.96
N ARG A 112 -28.96 40.70 -4.13
CA ARG A 112 -28.31 41.92 -4.60
C ARG A 112 -27.13 41.62 -5.53
N ALA A 113 -26.35 40.58 -5.23
CA ALA A 113 -25.23 40.16 -6.08
C ALA A 113 -25.72 39.65 -7.45
N LEU A 114 -26.83 38.90 -7.49
CA LEU A 114 -27.45 38.46 -8.74
C LEU A 114 -27.95 39.64 -9.59
N ASP A 115 -28.55 40.64 -8.95
CA ASP A 115 -29.09 41.82 -9.62
C ASP A 115 -27.97 42.73 -10.17
N LEU A 116 -26.89 42.90 -9.41
CA LEU A 116 -25.71 43.67 -9.85
C LEU A 116 -24.99 43.06 -11.06
N GLU A 117 -24.99 41.73 -11.18
CA GLU A 117 -24.44 41.03 -12.34
C GLU A 117 -25.44 40.92 -13.51
N GLY A 118 -26.64 41.52 -13.38
CA GLY A 118 -27.65 41.58 -14.43
C GLY A 118 -28.24 40.23 -14.82
N LEU A 119 -28.23 39.25 -13.90
CA LEU A 119 -28.62 37.88 -14.20
C LEU A 119 -30.15 37.73 -14.22
N GLN A 120 -30.69 37.38 -15.39
CA GLN A 120 -32.11 37.05 -15.55
C GLN A 120 -32.41 35.78 -14.73
N ARG A 121 -33.32 35.87 -13.76
CA ARG A 121 -33.66 34.81 -12.78
C ARG A 121 -34.36 33.58 -13.38
N GLU A 122 -34.26 33.37 -14.69
CA GLU A 122 -34.81 32.23 -15.43
C GLU A 122 -34.03 30.95 -15.17
N SER A 123 -32.70 31.03 -15.10
CA SER A 123 -31.83 29.88 -14.85
C SER A 123 -30.49 30.27 -14.22
N SER A 124 -29.83 29.29 -13.60
CA SER A 124 -28.53 29.49 -12.96
C SER A 124 -27.43 29.89 -13.94
N PRO A 125 -26.51 30.80 -13.57
CA PRO A 125 -25.46 31.27 -14.45
C PRO A 125 -24.51 30.14 -14.84
N LYS A 126 -23.90 30.28 -16.02
CA LYS A 126 -22.93 29.33 -16.57
C LYS A 126 -21.64 30.07 -16.95
N ASN A 127 -20.53 29.32 -16.97
CA ASN A 127 -19.23 29.79 -17.46
C ASN A 127 -18.83 31.13 -16.80
N GLU A 128 -18.43 32.11 -17.62
CA GLU A 128 -17.91 33.41 -17.17
C GLU A 128 -18.89 34.18 -16.25
N ALA A 129 -20.20 34.10 -16.51
CA ALA A 129 -21.22 34.71 -15.66
C ALA A 129 -21.26 34.08 -14.26
N LYS A 130 -21.05 32.75 -14.17
CA LYS A 130 -20.93 32.05 -12.89
C LYS A 130 -19.67 32.48 -12.16
N THR A 131 -18.53 32.54 -12.84
CA THR A 131 -17.26 32.98 -12.25
C THR A 131 -17.33 34.43 -11.73
N LYS A 132 -17.96 35.35 -12.47
CA LYS A 132 -18.20 36.74 -12.02
C LYS A 132 -19.06 36.80 -10.77
N LEU A 133 -20.19 36.07 -10.75
CA LEU A 133 -21.05 35.98 -9.57
C LEU A 133 -20.30 35.43 -8.34
N LEU A 134 -19.51 34.36 -8.50
CA LEU A 134 -18.76 33.77 -7.39
C LEU A 134 -17.72 34.74 -6.81
N ASN A 135 -16.99 35.46 -7.67
CA ASN A 135 -16.04 36.50 -7.23
C ASN A 135 -16.76 37.64 -6.49
N ARG A 136 -17.93 38.05 -7.00
CA ARG A 136 -18.76 39.09 -6.37
C ARG A 136 -19.23 38.66 -4.98
N LEU A 137 -19.79 37.46 -4.88
CA LEU A 137 -20.30 36.90 -3.61
C LEU A 137 -19.18 36.79 -2.58
N ARG A 138 -17.99 36.34 -2.97
CA ARG A 138 -16.84 36.28 -2.04
C ARG A 138 -16.49 37.64 -1.43
N GLY A 139 -16.69 38.73 -2.17
CA GLY A 139 -16.42 40.09 -1.67
C GLY A 139 -17.57 40.76 -0.92
N LEU A 140 -18.79 40.21 -0.99
CA LEU A 140 -19.99 40.82 -0.40
C LEU A 140 -20.57 40.01 0.78
N LEU A 141 -20.40 38.70 0.78
CA LEU A 141 -20.95 37.83 1.82
C LEU A 141 -20.29 38.12 3.18
N PRO A 142 -21.07 38.07 4.29
CA PRO A 142 -20.52 38.19 5.63
C PRO A 142 -19.68 36.95 6.00
N ASP A 143 -18.80 37.10 6.99
CA ASP A 143 -17.89 36.03 7.44
C ASP A 143 -18.64 34.72 7.78
N ASP A 144 -19.81 34.82 8.41
CA ASP A 144 -20.65 33.66 8.74
C ASP A 144 -21.07 32.84 7.51
N ALA A 145 -21.32 33.50 6.37
CA ALA A 145 -21.68 32.84 5.11
C ALA A 145 -20.46 32.41 4.29
N LEU A 146 -19.30 33.03 4.53
CA LEU A 146 -18.05 32.67 3.86
C LEU A 146 -17.55 31.28 4.27
N GLU A 147 -17.86 30.79 5.48
CA GLU A 147 -17.51 29.42 5.89
C GLU A 147 -18.13 28.38 4.94
N TRP A 148 -19.40 28.55 4.54
CA TRP A 148 -20.05 27.69 3.55
C TRP A 148 -19.46 27.85 2.15
N PHE A 149 -19.16 29.09 1.76
CA PHE A 149 -18.54 29.38 0.46
C PHE A 149 -17.19 28.67 0.33
N ASP A 150 -16.32 28.76 1.34
CA ASP A 150 -14.98 28.17 1.36
C ASP A 150 -15.00 26.64 1.41
N ALA A 151 -16.01 26.05 2.04
CA ALA A 151 -16.22 24.61 2.07
C ALA A 151 -16.69 24.06 0.72
N SER A 152 -17.48 24.84 -0.04
CA SER A 152 -18.14 24.38 -1.26
C SER A 152 -17.45 24.80 -2.57
N ILE A 153 -16.63 25.85 -2.56
CA ILE A 153 -16.02 26.43 -3.76
C ILE A 153 -14.58 26.89 -3.49
N LEU A 154 -13.68 26.52 -4.39
CA LEU A 154 -12.35 27.12 -4.48
C LEU A 154 -12.21 27.96 -5.75
N LEU A 155 -11.90 29.24 -5.57
CA LEU A 155 -11.53 30.14 -6.66
C LEU A 155 -10.00 30.09 -6.84
N ALA A 156 -9.51 29.28 -7.78
CA ALA A 156 -8.07 29.13 -8.04
C ALA A 156 -7.76 29.13 -9.55
N GLY A 157 -7.10 30.19 -10.03
CA GLY A 157 -6.77 30.37 -11.45
C GLY A 157 -7.96 30.86 -12.27
N GLU A 158 -8.09 30.39 -13.51
CA GLU A 158 -9.13 30.86 -14.46
C GLU A 158 -10.50 30.18 -14.28
N LYS A 159 -10.59 29.07 -13.53
CA LYS A 159 -11.84 28.32 -13.32
C LYS A 159 -12.05 27.93 -11.87
N GLU A 160 -13.31 27.92 -11.44
CA GLU A 160 -13.71 27.39 -10.15
C GLU A 160 -13.43 25.89 -10.03
N LYS A 161 -13.04 25.46 -8.84
CA LYS A 161 -12.86 24.04 -8.48
C LYS A 161 -13.80 23.70 -7.33
N PHE A 162 -14.35 22.50 -7.36
CA PHE A 162 -15.29 22.05 -6.34
C PHE A 162 -14.61 21.03 -5.42
N PRO A 163 -14.62 21.27 -4.11
CA PRO A 163 -14.20 20.28 -3.14
C PRO A 163 -15.13 19.07 -3.14
N PRO A 164 -14.59 17.85 -3.00
CA PRO A 164 -15.34 16.63 -3.26
C PRO A 164 -16.45 16.34 -2.25
N LEU A 165 -16.36 16.85 -1.02
CA LEU A 165 -17.31 16.57 0.06
C LEU A 165 -18.70 17.16 -0.21
N LEU A 166 -18.77 18.36 -0.80
CA LEU A 166 -20.03 19.07 -1.07
C LEU A 166 -20.40 19.04 -2.56
N GLY A 167 -19.91 18.02 -3.27
CA GLY A 167 -20.23 17.76 -4.67
C GLY A 167 -19.77 18.87 -5.61
N THR A 168 -20.67 19.40 -6.46
CA THR A 168 -20.34 20.47 -7.42
C THR A 168 -20.82 21.83 -6.93
N GLY A 169 -20.24 22.31 -5.83
CA GLY A 169 -20.57 23.61 -5.25
C GLY A 169 -21.88 23.60 -4.48
N GLY A 170 -22.13 22.58 -3.67
CA GLY A 170 -23.37 22.45 -2.88
C GLY A 170 -24.41 21.51 -3.48
N ASN A 171 -24.08 20.78 -4.56
CA ASN A 171 -25.02 19.88 -5.25
C ASN A 171 -24.46 18.48 -5.45
N ASP A 172 -25.32 17.47 -5.30
CA ASP A 172 -25.06 16.07 -5.65
C ASP A 172 -26.14 15.53 -6.61
N GLY A 173 -25.78 15.38 -7.89
CA GLY A 173 -26.72 15.03 -8.94
C GLY A 173 -27.83 16.09 -9.06
N ARG A 174 -29.07 15.73 -8.70
CA ARG A 174 -30.25 16.63 -8.67
C ARG A 174 -30.55 17.18 -7.28
N LEU A 175 -29.84 16.73 -6.25
CA LEU A 175 -30.05 17.15 -4.87
C LEU A 175 -29.24 18.42 -4.60
N ASP A 176 -29.93 19.52 -4.29
CA ASP A 176 -29.32 20.77 -3.84
C ASP A 176 -29.25 20.78 -2.30
N PHE A 177 -28.04 20.84 -1.74
CA PHE A 177 -27.86 20.79 -0.29
C PHE A 177 -28.38 22.04 0.40
N THR A 178 -28.35 23.19 -0.27
CA THR A 178 -28.71 24.49 0.34
C THR A 178 -30.20 24.64 0.52
N ASN A 179 -30.99 24.32 -0.51
CA ASN A 179 -32.44 24.34 -0.41
C ASN A 179 -32.96 23.24 0.53
N ASN A 180 -32.34 22.06 0.51
CA ASN A 180 -32.67 21.01 1.48
C ASN A 180 -32.34 21.44 2.91
N PHE A 181 -31.23 22.13 3.15
CA PHE A 181 -30.88 22.65 4.48
C PHE A 181 -31.95 23.63 4.99
N MET A 182 -32.35 24.60 4.17
CA MET A 182 -33.43 25.55 4.51
C MET A 182 -34.76 24.84 4.83
N GLN A 183 -35.14 23.83 4.03
CA GLN A 183 -36.34 23.02 4.30
C GLN A 183 -36.26 22.30 5.65
N ARG A 184 -35.13 21.64 5.94
CA ARG A 184 -34.94 20.91 7.21
C ARG A 184 -34.90 21.86 8.41
N LEU A 185 -34.34 23.06 8.27
CA LEU A 185 -34.41 24.10 9.30
C LEU A 185 -35.87 24.42 9.63
N LEU A 186 -36.72 24.65 8.63
CA LEU A 186 -38.14 24.98 8.84
C LEU A 186 -39.00 23.81 9.35
N GLU A 187 -38.49 22.58 9.31
CA GLU A 187 -39.11 21.42 9.97
C GLU A 187 -38.77 21.35 11.47
N LEU A 188 -37.61 21.90 11.86
CA LEU A 188 -37.09 21.89 13.23
C LEU A 188 -37.40 23.18 14.00
N ILE A 189 -37.51 24.30 13.27
CA ILE A 189 -37.62 25.66 13.77
C ILE A 189 -38.93 26.25 13.26
N ASP A 190 -39.80 26.67 14.19
CA ASP A 190 -40.95 27.47 13.81
C ASP A 190 -40.51 28.88 13.39
N ALA A 191 -40.83 29.27 12.16
CA ALA A 191 -40.38 30.53 11.55
C ALA A 191 -41.04 31.77 12.15
N GLU A 192 -42.18 31.61 12.85
CA GLU A 192 -42.92 32.70 13.48
C GLU A 192 -42.46 32.92 14.92
N SER A 193 -42.53 31.87 15.75
CA SER A 193 -42.18 31.97 17.17
C SER A 193 -40.69 31.87 17.44
N GLY A 194 -39.91 31.30 16.52
CA GLY A 194 -38.50 31.01 16.72
C GLY A 194 -38.24 29.88 17.70
N LYS A 195 -39.26 29.14 18.14
CA LYS A 195 -39.12 27.98 19.03
C LYS A 195 -38.91 26.69 18.26
N ALA A 196 -38.38 25.67 18.92
CA ALA A 196 -38.32 24.32 18.38
C ALA A 196 -39.74 23.79 18.08
N THR A 197 -39.91 23.06 16.97
CA THR A 197 -41.19 22.40 16.68
C THR A 197 -41.44 21.25 17.66
N PRO A 198 -42.70 20.81 17.88
CA PRO A 198 -43.01 19.81 18.90
C PRO A 198 -42.24 18.47 18.77
N ARG A 199 -41.83 18.10 17.55
CA ARG A 199 -41.07 16.87 17.28
C ARG A 199 -39.56 17.05 17.29
N SER A 200 -39.08 18.29 17.35
CA SER A 200 -37.65 18.62 17.22
C SER A 200 -36.82 18.01 18.35
N ALA A 201 -37.35 17.96 19.58
CA ALA A 201 -36.68 17.37 20.74
C ALA A 201 -36.48 15.85 20.57
N ASP A 202 -37.53 15.11 20.20
CA ASP A 202 -37.44 13.65 19.97
C ASP A 202 -36.49 13.32 18.81
N LEU A 203 -36.54 14.12 17.73
CA LEU A 203 -35.64 13.99 16.60
C LEU A 203 -34.19 14.31 16.98
N LEU A 204 -33.95 15.26 17.89
CA LEU A 204 -32.61 15.56 18.39
C LEU A 204 -32.08 14.39 19.23
N ASP A 205 -32.92 13.83 20.09
CA ASP A 205 -32.58 12.65 20.91
C ASP A 205 -32.24 11.43 20.03
N LEU A 206 -32.96 11.24 18.92
CA LEU A 206 -32.62 10.24 17.92
C LEU A 206 -31.27 10.52 17.26
N ALA A 207 -31.00 11.78 16.87
CA ALA A 207 -29.74 12.15 16.22
C ALA A 207 -28.54 11.99 17.14
N LEU A 208 -28.65 12.38 18.42
CA LEU A 208 -27.53 12.41 19.36
C LEU A 208 -27.31 11.06 20.05
N PHE A 209 -28.39 10.37 20.44
CA PHE A 209 -28.34 9.21 21.32
C PHE A 209 -28.91 7.92 20.70
N ALA A 210 -29.30 7.97 19.42
CA ALA A 210 -29.94 6.84 18.73
C ALA A 210 -31.22 6.33 19.42
N LYS A 211 -31.91 7.19 20.20
CA LYS A 211 -33.20 6.86 20.81
C LYS A 211 -34.29 6.87 19.74
N PRO A 212 -35.04 5.77 19.53
CA PRO A 212 -36.05 5.70 18.48
C PRO A 212 -37.09 6.83 18.58
N ALA A 213 -37.31 7.55 17.48
CA ALA A 213 -38.31 8.61 17.39
C ALA A 213 -39.12 8.53 16.08
N PRO A 214 -40.43 8.85 16.10
CA PRO A 214 -41.23 8.95 14.88
C PRO A 214 -40.98 10.28 14.14
N GLY A 215 -41.39 10.36 12.87
CA GLY A 215 -41.41 11.62 12.13
C GLY A 215 -40.20 11.91 11.23
N LEU A 216 -39.51 10.87 10.76
CA LEU A 216 -38.47 11.00 9.73
C LEU A 216 -39.04 11.63 8.45
N ALA A 217 -38.29 12.55 7.86
CA ALA A 217 -38.64 13.18 6.58
C ALA A 217 -38.36 12.21 5.42
N LYS A 218 -39.26 12.14 4.43
CA LYS A 218 -39.13 11.27 3.25
C LYS A 218 -38.26 11.92 2.17
N GLN A 219 -36.98 12.10 2.45
CA GLN A 219 -36.00 12.74 1.57
C GLN A 219 -34.67 11.96 1.57
N ALA A 220 -33.87 12.12 0.51
CA ALA A 220 -32.53 11.56 0.45
C ALA A 220 -31.51 12.44 1.18
N ILE A 221 -30.61 11.81 1.94
CA ILE A 221 -29.45 12.44 2.59
C ILE A 221 -28.28 12.73 1.62
N GLY A 222 -28.42 12.35 0.35
CA GLY A 222 -27.36 12.46 -0.66
C GLY A 222 -26.23 11.45 -0.44
N GLN A 223 -25.02 11.80 -0.87
CA GLN A 223 -23.86 10.91 -0.83
C GLN A 223 -23.40 10.43 0.56
N PHE A 224 -23.89 11.02 1.66
CA PHE A 224 -23.25 10.88 2.98
C PHE A 224 -23.69 9.66 3.81
N ALA A 225 -24.83 9.04 3.51
CA ALA A 225 -25.27 7.81 4.17
C ALA A 225 -25.89 6.83 3.16
N PRO A 226 -25.06 5.96 2.55
CA PRO A 226 -25.49 5.02 1.51
C PRO A 226 -26.71 4.16 1.89
N GLY A 227 -26.84 3.76 3.16
CA GLY A 227 -27.97 2.96 3.65
C GLY A 227 -29.30 3.71 3.78
N GLN A 228 -29.30 5.05 3.70
CA GLN A 228 -30.49 5.89 3.88
C GLN A 228 -30.93 6.60 2.59
N VAL A 229 -30.28 6.34 1.45
CA VAL A 229 -30.61 6.96 0.15
C VAL A 229 -31.95 6.46 -0.40
N GLY A 230 -32.46 5.32 0.09
CA GLY A 230 -33.64 4.65 -0.42
C GLY A 230 -33.33 3.81 -1.67
N GLY A 231 -34.37 3.30 -2.32
CA GLY A 231 -34.27 2.46 -3.52
C GLY A 231 -34.82 1.04 -3.32
N PRO A 232 -34.63 0.16 -4.31
CA PRO A 232 -35.18 -1.19 -4.28
C PRO A 232 -34.68 -1.99 -3.09
N ASN A 233 -35.56 -2.74 -2.42
CA ASN A 233 -35.24 -3.57 -1.24
C ASN A 233 -34.64 -2.83 -0.03
N SER A 234 -34.85 -1.52 0.10
CA SER A 234 -34.42 -0.74 1.27
C SER A 234 -35.22 -1.05 2.55
N THR A 235 -36.37 -1.71 2.43
CA THR A 235 -37.18 -2.25 3.54
C THR A 235 -38.08 -3.39 3.02
N THR A 236 -39.01 -3.90 3.85
CA THR A 236 -40.08 -4.81 3.43
C THR A 236 -41.02 -4.11 2.43
N GLY A 237 -40.72 -4.23 1.14
CA GLY A 237 -41.43 -3.61 0.01
C GLY A 237 -40.56 -3.53 -1.26
N TYR A 238 -41.16 -3.18 -2.41
CA TYR A 238 -40.45 -3.16 -3.70
C TYR A 238 -39.46 -1.98 -3.82
N GLU A 239 -39.87 -0.78 -3.39
CA GLU A 239 -39.03 0.44 -3.39
C GLU A 239 -39.60 1.48 -2.40
N ILE A 240 -38.73 2.15 -1.63
CA ILE A 240 -39.11 3.28 -0.78
C ILE A 240 -38.13 4.45 -0.99
N LYS A 241 -38.65 5.68 -0.91
CA LYS A 241 -37.85 6.91 -0.87
C LYS A 241 -37.03 6.95 0.43
N GLY A 242 -35.78 7.40 0.35
CA GLY A 242 -34.93 7.60 1.53
C GLY A 242 -35.65 8.32 2.67
N THR A 243 -35.34 7.95 3.91
CA THR A 243 -35.84 8.65 5.10
C THR A 243 -34.68 9.21 5.87
N ILE A 244 -34.83 10.45 6.33
CA ILE A 244 -33.77 11.20 6.99
C ILE A 244 -34.34 11.91 8.22
N ASN A 245 -33.56 11.93 9.29
CA ASN A 245 -33.81 12.81 10.42
C ASN A 245 -33.35 14.24 10.05
N PRO A 246 -34.22 15.27 10.09
CA PRO A 246 -33.84 16.65 9.77
C PRO A 246 -32.61 17.15 10.56
N TRP A 247 -32.46 16.75 11.83
CA TRP A 247 -31.28 17.10 12.63
C TRP A 247 -29.99 16.47 12.08
N ASP A 248 -30.03 15.22 11.60
CA ASP A 248 -28.86 14.59 10.99
C ASP A 248 -28.39 15.40 9.77
N PHE A 249 -29.31 15.89 8.93
CA PHE A 249 -28.96 16.71 7.77
C PHE A 249 -28.33 18.05 8.17
N VAL A 250 -28.97 18.77 9.10
CA VAL A 250 -28.51 20.10 9.53
C VAL A 250 -27.12 19.98 10.18
N LEU A 251 -26.96 19.07 11.15
CA LEU A 251 -25.70 18.88 11.85
C LEU A 251 -24.59 18.36 10.92
N MET A 252 -24.92 17.51 9.95
CA MET A 252 -23.96 17.06 8.94
C MET A 252 -23.44 18.20 8.07
N ILE A 253 -24.30 19.10 7.60
CA ILE A 253 -23.88 20.26 6.80
C ILE A 253 -23.02 21.20 7.64
N GLU A 254 -23.43 21.47 8.89
CA GLU A 254 -22.66 22.28 9.83
C GLU A 254 -21.26 21.69 10.11
N GLY A 255 -21.16 20.36 10.16
CA GLY A 255 -19.89 19.65 10.32
C GLY A 255 -19.05 19.50 9.05
N ALA A 256 -19.58 19.83 7.88
CA ALA A 256 -18.83 19.88 6.63
C ALA A 256 -18.07 21.22 6.45
N LEU A 257 -18.53 22.29 7.09
CA LEU A 257 -17.94 23.64 7.02
C LEU A 257 -16.45 23.72 7.39
N PRO A 258 -15.93 22.97 8.38
CA PRO A 258 -14.50 23.01 8.71
C PRO A 258 -13.60 22.50 7.59
N PHE A 259 -14.14 21.75 6.62
CA PHE A 259 -13.42 21.26 5.46
C PHE A 259 -13.41 22.32 4.34
N ALA A 260 -12.66 23.39 4.57
CA ALA A 260 -12.40 24.42 3.56
C ALA A 260 -11.28 24.00 2.59
N ALA A 261 -11.45 24.28 1.31
CA ALA A 261 -10.39 24.08 0.33
C ALA A 261 -9.37 25.21 0.32
N ALA A 262 -8.09 24.88 0.12
CA ALA A 262 -7.03 25.86 -0.04
C ALA A 262 -6.39 25.77 -1.43
N ALA A 263 -6.02 26.92 -2.00
CA ALA A 263 -5.21 26.97 -3.22
C ALA A 263 -3.73 26.80 -2.88
N VAL A 264 -3.03 25.89 -3.55
CA VAL A 264 -1.59 25.68 -3.39
C VAL A 264 -0.86 25.94 -4.71
N ARG A 265 0.20 26.76 -4.66
CA ARG A 265 1.12 26.99 -5.77
C ARG A 265 2.23 25.92 -5.76
N ARG A 266 2.48 25.25 -6.88
CA ARG A 266 3.68 24.41 -7.07
C ARG A 266 4.84 25.31 -7.50
N ASN A 267 5.93 25.33 -6.74
CA ASN A 267 7.19 25.88 -7.20
C ASN A 267 7.91 24.88 -8.13
N GLU A 268 7.31 24.58 -9.28
CA GLU A 268 7.96 23.94 -10.44
C GLU A 268 7.02 24.01 -11.65
N GLN A 269 7.38 24.85 -12.64
CA GLN A 269 6.98 24.90 -14.07
C GLN A 269 5.52 24.65 -14.51
N SER A 270 4.52 24.60 -13.62
CA SER A 270 3.10 24.53 -13.99
C SER A 270 2.31 25.60 -13.25
N GLY A 271 2.00 26.71 -13.93
CA GLY A 271 1.37 27.92 -13.38
C GLY A 271 -0.09 27.79 -12.90
N ALA A 272 -0.67 26.59 -12.84
CA ALA A 272 -2.04 26.39 -12.38
C ALA A 272 -2.09 25.94 -10.91
N GLY A 273 -2.73 26.72 -10.04
CA GLY A 273 -2.99 26.34 -8.65
C GLY A 273 -3.80 25.04 -8.58
N ILE A 274 -3.30 24.03 -7.85
CA ILE A 274 -4.00 22.75 -7.66
C ILE A 274 -4.92 22.88 -6.44
N LEU A 275 -6.12 22.30 -6.50
CA LEU A 275 -7.04 22.18 -5.36
C LEU A 275 -6.37 21.30 -4.30
N SER A 276 -6.08 21.85 -3.12
CA SER A 276 -5.69 21.08 -1.94
C SER A 276 -6.91 21.00 -1.03
N TYR A 277 -7.48 19.81 -0.90
CA TYR A 277 -8.59 19.55 0.01
C TYR A 277 -8.11 18.68 1.18
N PRO A 278 -8.54 18.95 2.44
CA PRO A 278 -8.06 18.21 3.60
C PRO A 278 -8.24 16.71 3.45
N PHE A 279 -7.17 15.96 3.75
CA PHE A 279 -7.15 14.50 3.82
C PHE A 279 -7.78 13.80 2.60
N THR A 280 -7.52 14.32 1.40
CA THR A 280 -8.08 13.82 0.15
C THR A 280 -7.00 13.35 -0.80
N VAL A 281 -7.20 12.16 -1.35
CA VAL A 281 -6.30 11.55 -2.35
C VAL A 281 -7.10 11.01 -3.53
N ARG A 282 -6.41 10.63 -4.61
CA ARG A 282 -7.06 9.99 -5.76
C ARG A 282 -7.56 8.61 -5.36
N ALA A 283 -8.71 8.23 -5.90
CA ALA A 283 -9.23 6.88 -5.73
C ALA A 283 -8.34 5.85 -6.42
N VAL A 284 -8.01 4.78 -5.70
CA VAL A 284 -7.30 3.62 -6.22
C VAL A 284 -8.00 2.35 -5.76
N SER A 285 -8.03 1.33 -6.61
CA SER A 285 -8.56 0.01 -6.23
C SER A 285 -7.73 -0.66 -5.13
N ALA A 286 -6.50 -0.18 -4.91
CA ALA A 286 -5.57 -0.75 -3.95
C ALA A 286 -6.13 -0.70 -2.52
N GLY A 287 -6.07 -1.83 -1.82
CA GLY A 287 -6.52 -1.95 -0.43
C GLY A 287 -8.04 -2.04 -0.23
N SER A 288 -8.83 -1.97 -1.31
CA SER A 288 -10.29 -2.06 -1.23
C SER A 288 -10.77 -3.27 -2.02
N GLY A 289 -11.15 -4.34 -1.32
CA GLY A 289 -11.69 -5.56 -1.94
C GLY A 289 -12.97 -5.34 -2.76
N ASN A 290 -13.66 -4.21 -2.55
CA ASN A 290 -14.95 -3.89 -3.18
C ASN A 290 -14.86 -2.84 -4.30
N LEU A 291 -13.65 -2.39 -4.68
CA LEU A 291 -13.48 -1.39 -5.76
C LEU A 291 -12.95 -2.03 -7.04
N GLY A 292 -13.79 -2.07 -8.07
CA GLY A 292 -13.35 -2.44 -9.42
C GLY A 292 -12.48 -1.36 -10.06
N ALA A 293 -11.63 -1.74 -11.01
CA ALA A 293 -10.78 -0.79 -11.74
C ALA A 293 -11.59 0.30 -12.48
N GLY A 294 -12.81 -0.01 -12.92
CA GLY A 294 -13.73 0.95 -13.55
C GLY A 294 -14.34 1.95 -12.57
N ASP A 295 -14.54 1.57 -11.31
CA ASP A 295 -15.13 2.44 -10.26
C ASP A 295 -14.13 3.53 -9.82
N ALA A 296 -12.83 3.23 -9.87
CA ALA A 296 -11.78 4.20 -9.55
C ALA A 296 -11.70 5.37 -10.55
N VAL A 297 -12.03 5.12 -11.83
CA VAL A 297 -11.99 6.14 -12.90
C VAL A 297 -13.15 7.14 -12.78
N SER A 298 -14.33 6.68 -12.37
CA SER A 298 -15.53 7.50 -12.22
C SER A 298 -15.64 8.18 -10.84
N SER A 299 -14.77 7.81 -9.89
CA SER A 299 -14.75 8.33 -8.52
C SER A 299 -14.34 9.81 -8.42
N ARG A 300 -14.90 10.52 -7.44
CA ARG A 300 -14.48 11.89 -7.06
C ARG A 300 -13.28 11.93 -6.11
N GLY A 301 -12.64 10.79 -5.86
CA GLY A 301 -11.51 10.66 -4.95
C GLY A 301 -11.85 9.90 -3.67
N GLU A 302 -10.89 9.86 -2.77
CA GLU A 302 -11.01 9.24 -1.46
C GLU A 302 -10.86 10.27 -0.35
N LEU A 303 -11.71 10.16 0.65
CA LEU A 303 -11.72 10.98 1.86
C LEU A 303 -11.18 10.18 3.03
N TRP A 304 -10.31 10.78 3.83
CA TRP A 304 -9.70 10.17 5.01
C TRP A 304 -10.04 10.99 6.24
N MET A 305 -11.05 10.55 7.00
CA MET A 305 -11.54 11.30 8.17
C MET A 305 -10.71 10.97 9.41
N PRO A 306 -10.05 11.95 10.06
CA PRO A 306 -9.23 11.70 11.23
C PRO A 306 -10.09 11.29 12.43
N LEU A 307 -9.62 10.31 13.20
CA LEU A 307 -10.20 9.88 14.47
C LEU A 307 -9.11 10.01 15.55
N TRP A 308 -9.42 10.79 16.57
CA TRP A 308 -8.53 11.08 17.70
C TRP A 308 -9.17 10.58 19.00
N SER A 309 -8.35 9.97 19.86
CA SER A 309 -8.75 9.43 21.17
C SER A 309 -8.59 10.42 22.31
N ASN A 310 -7.71 11.41 22.17
CA ASN A 310 -7.48 12.44 23.19
C ASN A 310 -8.47 13.60 23.02
N PRO A 311 -9.22 14.02 24.05
CA PRO A 311 -10.19 15.11 23.93
C PRO A 311 -9.58 16.41 23.39
N ALA A 312 -10.13 16.90 22.28
CA ALA A 312 -9.72 18.12 21.59
C ALA A 312 -10.90 19.09 21.45
N ASN A 313 -10.63 20.39 21.54
CA ASN A 313 -11.64 21.43 21.31
C ASN A 313 -11.83 21.72 19.81
N TYR A 314 -12.88 22.47 19.47
CA TYR A 314 -13.20 22.78 18.07
C TYR A 314 -12.08 23.58 17.37
N THR A 315 -11.38 24.47 18.07
CA THR A 315 -10.27 25.27 17.50
C THR A 315 -9.10 24.38 17.06
N GLU A 316 -8.74 23.39 17.88
CA GLU A 316 -7.69 22.40 17.58
C GLU A 316 -8.07 21.55 16.37
N ILE A 317 -9.33 21.11 16.29
CA ILE A 317 -9.84 20.31 15.17
C ILE A 317 -9.92 21.14 13.89
N ARG A 318 -10.38 22.40 13.96
CA ARG A 318 -10.37 23.32 12.82
C ARG A 318 -8.95 23.54 12.30
N ALA A 319 -7.98 23.72 13.20
CA ALA A 319 -6.57 23.85 12.82
C ALA A 319 -6.05 22.58 12.13
N LEU A 320 -6.35 21.40 12.68
CA LEU A 320 -6.01 20.10 12.09
C LEU A 320 -6.56 19.94 10.66
N LEU A 321 -7.85 20.24 10.47
CA LEU A 321 -8.52 20.12 9.17
C LEU A 321 -8.02 21.17 8.17
N SER A 322 -7.79 22.42 8.62
CA SER A 322 -7.25 23.48 7.76
C SER A 322 -5.84 23.18 7.25
N GLU A 323 -5.02 22.50 8.07
CA GLU A 323 -3.71 22.05 7.61
C GLU A 323 -3.86 20.88 6.66
N GLY A 324 -4.58 19.83 7.06
CA GLY A 324 -5.15 18.74 6.25
C GLY A 324 -4.25 18.06 5.20
N ARG A 325 -2.97 18.42 5.12
CA ARG A 325 -2.05 18.12 4.02
C ARG A 325 -1.19 16.96 4.44
N VAL A 326 -1.43 15.84 3.79
CA VAL A 326 -0.63 14.64 3.97
C VAL A 326 0.43 14.60 2.86
N ALA A 327 1.70 14.61 3.26
CA ALA A 327 2.83 14.60 2.34
C ALA A 327 3.83 13.50 2.73
N LEU A 328 4.37 12.85 1.70
CA LEU A 328 5.44 11.89 1.83
C LEU A 328 6.76 12.59 1.48
N GLY A 329 7.46 13.07 2.50
CA GLY A 329 8.62 13.95 2.33
C GLY A 329 8.19 15.30 1.76
N VAL A 330 8.77 15.70 0.61
CA VAL A 330 8.41 16.95 -0.08
C VAL A 330 7.21 16.81 -1.03
N ARG A 331 6.72 15.59 -1.26
CA ARG A 331 5.68 15.30 -2.26
C ARG A 331 4.32 15.10 -1.57
N PRO A 332 3.23 15.74 -2.03
CA PRO A 332 1.90 15.46 -1.50
C PRO A 332 1.50 14.01 -1.79
N ALA A 333 0.77 13.39 -0.86
CA ALA A 333 0.23 12.05 -1.04
C ALA A 333 -0.75 12.02 -2.21
N ARG A 334 -0.58 11.04 -3.12
CA ARG A 334 -1.35 10.99 -4.38
C ARG A 334 -2.50 10.01 -4.31
N ASP A 335 -2.31 8.91 -3.59
CA ASP A 335 -3.21 7.76 -3.51
C ASP A 335 -3.23 7.21 -2.08
N ALA A 336 -4.03 6.15 -1.87
CA ALA A 336 -4.18 5.50 -0.57
C ALA A 336 -2.86 4.97 0.02
N LEU A 337 -1.95 4.44 -0.81
CA LEU A 337 -0.67 3.90 -0.35
C LEU A 337 0.24 5.04 0.13
N ASP A 338 0.34 6.12 -0.65
CA ASP A 338 1.08 7.31 -0.25
C ASP A 338 0.53 7.90 1.05
N PHE A 339 -0.80 7.93 1.21
CA PHE A 339 -1.45 8.43 2.41
C PHE A 339 -1.04 7.61 3.64
N VAL A 340 -1.18 6.28 3.57
CA VAL A 340 -0.80 5.36 4.66
C VAL A 340 0.68 5.51 5.01
N ARG A 341 1.58 5.55 4.01
CA ARG A 341 3.02 5.76 4.23
C ARG A 341 3.31 7.08 4.92
N ALA A 342 2.66 8.16 4.48
CA ALA A 342 2.89 9.49 5.03
C ALA A 342 2.43 9.60 6.49
N VAL A 343 1.25 9.05 6.84
CA VAL A 343 0.76 9.10 8.23
C VAL A 343 1.61 8.24 9.18
N HIS A 344 2.17 7.11 8.72
CA HIS A 344 3.06 6.28 9.54
C HIS A 344 4.47 6.88 9.69
N ARG A 345 5.01 7.56 8.68
CA ARG A 345 6.34 8.22 8.80
C ARG A 345 6.38 9.35 9.81
N LEU A 346 5.27 10.06 9.95
CA LEU A 346 5.17 11.21 10.83
C LEU A 346 4.92 10.81 12.29
N GLY A 347 4.82 9.52 12.60
CA GLY A 347 4.78 9.02 13.98
C GLY A 347 3.57 9.48 14.78
N GLY A 348 2.40 9.61 14.14
CA GLY A 348 1.19 10.21 14.71
C GLY A 348 1.00 11.63 14.18
N TYR A 349 0.02 11.83 13.30
CA TYR A 349 -0.30 13.17 12.83
C TYR A 349 -1.06 13.93 13.93
N ARG A 350 -0.34 14.67 14.78
CA ARG A 350 -0.92 15.66 15.72
C ARG A 350 -2.03 15.12 16.63
N GLY A 351 -1.82 13.94 17.22
CA GLY A 351 -2.82 13.32 18.12
C GLY A 351 -3.93 12.54 17.42
N VAL A 352 -3.89 12.42 16.08
CA VAL A 352 -4.74 11.49 15.32
C VAL A 352 -4.13 10.09 15.38
N ASP A 353 -4.90 9.13 15.90
CA ASP A 353 -4.49 7.73 16.03
C ASP A 353 -5.13 6.81 14.98
N ARG A 354 -6.18 7.25 14.30
CA ARG A 354 -6.90 6.46 13.28
C ARG A 354 -7.41 7.36 12.16
N PHE A 355 -7.58 6.80 10.97
CA PHE A 355 -8.30 7.43 9.86
C PHE A 355 -9.37 6.49 9.33
N GLN A 356 -10.59 7.01 9.13
CA GLN A 356 -11.66 6.31 8.43
C GLN A 356 -11.63 6.67 6.95
N ARG A 357 -11.39 5.68 6.09
CA ARG A 357 -11.30 5.83 4.63
C ARG A 357 -12.68 5.68 4.00
N TYR A 358 -13.03 6.60 3.08
CA TYR A 358 -14.22 6.53 2.23
C TYR A 358 -13.85 6.71 0.77
N GLY A 359 -14.42 5.89 -0.10
CA GLY A 359 -14.41 6.11 -1.54
C GLY A 359 -15.66 6.87 -1.96
N LEU A 360 -15.51 7.95 -2.74
CA LEU A 360 -16.64 8.65 -3.35
C LEU A 360 -16.98 8.01 -4.69
N LEU A 361 -17.90 7.05 -4.67
CA LEU A 361 -18.17 6.17 -5.82
C LEU A 361 -19.45 6.58 -6.53
N MET A 362 -19.40 6.60 -7.86
CA MET A 362 -20.56 6.85 -8.69
C MET A 362 -21.47 5.61 -8.68
N ARG A 363 -22.67 5.74 -8.13
CA ARG A 363 -23.66 4.65 -8.02
C ARG A 363 -25.02 5.21 -8.47
N SER A 364 -25.68 4.56 -9.43
CA SER A 364 -26.98 4.98 -10.00
C SER A 364 -26.94 6.31 -10.79
N GLY A 365 -26.20 6.34 -11.90
CA GLY A 365 -26.07 7.54 -12.73
C GLY A 365 -25.12 8.56 -12.10
N LYS A 366 -25.45 9.86 -12.13
CA LYS A 366 -24.58 10.95 -11.63
C LYS A 366 -24.54 11.14 -10.11
N ALA A 367 -25.18 10.25 -9.35
CA ALA A 367 -25.15 10.28 -7.89
C ALA A 367 -23.87 9.61 -7.36
N TYR A 368 -23.27 10.23 -6.35
CA TYR A 368 -22.09 9.68 -5.68
C TYR A 368 -22.49 9.14 -4.31
N LEU A 369 -21.76 8.15 -3.81
CA LEU A 369 -21.93 7.61 -2.47
C LEU A 369 -20.56 7.55 -1.78
N ALA A 370 -20.46 8.15 -0.60
CA ALA A 370 -19.34 8.02 0.30
C ALA A 370 -19.39 6.64 0.96
N THR A 371 -18.79 5.67 0.30
CA THR A 371 -18.77 4.27 0.74
C THR A 371 -17.62 4.07 1.72
N PRO A 372 -17.87 3.68 2.98
CA PRO A 372 -16.80 3.33 3.91
C PRO A 372 -16.00 2.16 3.34
N LEU A 373 -14.67 2.29 3.30
CA LEU A 373 -13.78 1.25 2.76
C LEU A 373 -13.10 0.49 3.90
N GLU A 374 -12.33 1.19 4.73
CA GLU A 374 -11.59 0.60 5.83
C GLU A 374 -11.20 1.66 6.87
N ARG A 375 -10.69 1.21 8.02
CA ARG A 375 -10.11 2.08 9.04
C ARG A 375 -8.64 1.76 9.21
N VAL A 376 -7.78 2.77 9.03
CA VAL A 376 -6.33 2.64 9.18
C VAL A 376 -5.92 3.18 10.54
N GLN A 377 -5.09 2.43 11.27
CA GLN A 377 -4.48 2.86 12.53
C GLN A 377 -3.14 3.53 12.24
N VAL A 378 -2.89 4.68 12.87
CA VAL A 378 -1.62 5.39 12.80
C VAL A 378 -0.71 4.88 13.90
N THR A 379 0.34 4.17 13.53
CA THR A 379 1.35 3.67 14.47
C THR A 379 2.56 4.59 14.50
N THR A 380 3.13 4.81 15.68
CA THR A 380 4.34 5.63 15.88
C THR A 380 5.62 4.96 15.40
N ASN A 381 5.59 3.65 15.15
CA ASN A 381 6.74 2.90 14.68
C ASN A 381 6.86 3.07 13.15
N PRO A 382 7.87 3.79 12.64
CA PRO A 382 8.02 4.01 11.21
C PRO A 382 8.21 2.66 10.52
N GLN A 383 7.31 2.36 9.60
CA GLN A 383 7.38 1.12 8.86
C GLN A 383 8.61 1.12 7.95
N SER A 384 9.18 -0.06 7.80
CA SER A 384 10.44 -0.29 7.10
C SER A 384 10.41 0.31 5.70
N GLY A 385 11.49 1.01 5.35
CA GLY A 385 11.65 1.71 4.07
C GLY A 385 11.72 0.82 2.81
N TRP A 386 11.12 -0.37 2.82
CA TRP A 386 11.01 -1.26 1.65
C TRP A 386 10.46 -0.55 0.42
N ILE A 387 9.38 0.22 0.62
CA ILE A 387 8.73 0.94 -0.46
C ILE A 387 9.67 2.04 -0.98
N ASP A 388 10.54 2.60 -0.14
CA ASP A 388 11.56 3.55 -0.59
C ASP A 388 12.60 2.90 -1.48
N GLU A 389 12.98 1.65 -1.19
CA GLU A 389 13.89 0.90 -2.07
C GLU A 389 13.24 0.60 -3.43
N LEU A 390 11.93 0.30 -3.45
CA LEU A 390 11.16 0.11 -4.70
C LEU A 390 10.89 1.42 -5.45
N GLU A 391 10.88 2.56 -4.77
CA GLU A 391 10.78 3.89 -5.38
C GLU A 391 12.11 4.41 -5.94
N ARG A 392 13.25 3.75 -5.64
CA ARG A 392 14.54 4.14 -6.21
C ARG A 392 14.46 4.19 -7.73
N ASN A 393 15.04 5.25 -8.31
CA ASN A 393 15.03 5.52 -9.75
C ASN A 393 13.61 5.51 -10.37
N ASP A 394 12.60 5.91 -9.58
CA ASP A 394 11.19 5.96 -9.95
C ASP A 394 10.62 4.63 -10.47
N TRP A 395 11.22 3.48 -10.10
CA TRP A 395 10.82 2.18 -10.64
C TRP A 395 9.35 1.86 -10.42
N LEU A 396 8.82 2.06 -9.20
CA LEU A 396 7.41 1.81 -8.90
C LEU A 396 6.47 2.69 -9.75
N THR A 397 6.84 3.97 -9.95
CA THR A 397 6.09 4.90 -10.82
C THR A 397 6.15 4.44 -12.27
N GLY A 398 7.33 4.06 -12.76
CA GLY A 398 7.53 3.51 -14.10
C GLY A 398 6.71 2.25 -14.35
N PHE A 399 6.66 1.33 -13.39
CA PHE A 399 5.87 0.09 -13.48
C PHE A 399 4.36 0.37 -13.50
N ARG A 400 3.91 1.33 -12.69
CA ARG A 400 2.52 1.80 -12.71
C ARG A 400 2.12 2.39 -14.05
N LEU A 401 3.00 3.19 -14.68
CA LEU A 401 2.74 3.78 -15.99
C LEU A 401 2.72 2.72 -17.09
N PHE A 402 3.76 1.88 -17.16
CA PHE A 402 3.89 0.82 -18.15
C PHE A 402 2.68 -0.14 -18.18
N SER A 403 2.17 -0.50 -16.99
CA SER A 403 1.01 -1.40 -16.83
C SER A 403 -0.34 -0.74 -17.09
N LYS A 404 -0.41 0.58 -17.33
CA LYS A 404 -1.64 1.30 -17.71
C LYS A 404 -1.76 1.54 -19.21
N GLU A 405 -0.70 1.33 -19.97
CA GLU A 405 -0.73 1.52 -21.42
C GLU A 405 -1.66 0.49 -22.08
N GLU A 406 -2.53 0.94 -22.99
CA GLU A 406 -3.54 0.08 -23.66
C GLU A 406 -2.93 -1.09 -24.44
N ILE A 407 -1.69 -0.94 -24.90
CA ILE A 407 -0.97 -1.94 -25.70
C ILE A 407 -0.30 -3.01 -24.80
N THR A 408 -0.26 -2.81 -23.48
CA THR A 408 0.40 -3.72 -22.55
C THR A 408 -0.49 -4.89 -22.16
N ALA A 409 0.06 -6.10 -22.10
CA ALA A 409 -0.70 -7.31 -21.79
C ALA A 409 -1.36 -7.25 -20.39
N ASN A 410 -2.62 -7.71 -20.29
CA ASN A 410 -3.44 -7.69 -19.07
C ASN A 410 -2.75 -8.27 -17.83
N ARG A 411 -1.86 -9.25 -18.00
CA ARG A 411 -1.05 -9.82 -16.91
C ARG A 411 -0.30 -8.77 -16.08
N PHE A 412 0.16 -7.67 -16.71
CA PHE A 412 0.90 -6.62 -16.02
C PHE A 412 -0.02 -5.72 -15.19
N ALA A 413 -1.27 -5.53 -15.63
CA ALA A 413 -2.28 -4.87 -14.80
C ALA A 413 -2.58 -5.72 -13.56
N GLU A 414 -2.76 -7.03 -13.72
CA GLU A 414 -2.97 -7.96 -12.60
C GLU A 414 -1.80 -7.95 -11.61
N LEU A 415 -0.56 -8.07 -12.11
CA LEU A 415 0.64 -8.01 -11.26
C LEU A 415 0.77 -6.68 -10.54
N ARG A 416 0.45 -5.54 -11.20
CA ARG A 416 0.37 -4.24 -10.53
C ARG A 416 -0.67 -4.26 -9.42
N HIS A 417 -1.89 -4.73 -9.68
CA HIS A 417 -2.95 -4.77 -8.67
C HIS A 417 -2.55 -5.62 -7.46
N ARG A 418 -1.96 -6.80 -7.68
CA ARG A 418 -1.42 -7.65 -6.61
C ARG A 418 -0.32 -6.94 -5.82
N LEU A 419 0.58 -6.22 -6.49
CA LEU A 419 1.68 -5.50 -5.85
C LEU A 419 1.15 -4.35 -4.98
N GLU A 420 0.26 -3.54 -5.52
CA GLU A 420 -0.34 -2.40 -4.80
C GLU A 420 -1.16 -2.86 -3.59
N ASN A 421 -1.95 -3.93 -3.71
CA ASN A 421 -2.68 -4.51 -2.59
C ASN A 421 -1.74 -5.04 -1.50
N THR A 422 -0.70 -5.78 -1.89
CA THR A 422 0.27 -6.35 -0.94
C THR A 422 1.02 -5.25 -0.20
N MET A 423 1.55 -4.25 -0.92
CA MET A 423 2.23 -3.11 -0.32
C MET A 423 1.30 -2.31 0.60
N PHE A 424 0.03 -2.15 0.22
CA PHE A 424 -0.94 -1.43 1.02
C PHE A 424 -1.21 -2.14 2.36
N VAL A 425 -1.44 -3.46 2.34
CA VAL A 425 -1.61 -4.26 3.57
C VAL A 425 -0.35 -4.20 4.44
N MET A 426 0.82 -4.36 3.82
CA MET A 426 2.11 -4.32 4.53
C MET A 426 2.46 -2.92 5.05
N ALA A 427 1.89 -1.85 4.51
CA ALA A 427 2.11 -0.48 4.98
C ALA A 427 1.29 -0.12 6.22
N GLN A 428 0.29 -0.93 6.60
CA GLN A 428 -0.56 -0.68 7.76
C GLN A 428 0.00 -1.27 9.06
N ARG A 429 0.77 -2.36 9.00
CA ARG A 429 1.33 -3.05 10.17
C ARG A 429 2.71 -3.64 9.86
N LYS A 430 3.52 -3.90 10.89
CA LYS A 430 4.75 -4.68 10.72
C LYS A 430 4.38 -6.06 10.12
N PRO A 431 4.87 -6.40 8.92
CA PRO A 431 4.57 -7.65 8.26
C PRO A 431 5.29 -8.79 8.96
N SER A 432 4.62 -9.94 8.95
CA SER A 432 5.22 -11.22 9.29
C SER A 432 6.24 -11.65 8.22
N PRO A 433 7.20 -12.54 8.55
CA PRO A 433 8.10 -13.12 7.57
C PRO A 433 7.39 -13.71 6.34
N GLY A 434 6.27 -14.40 6.54
CA GLY A 434 5.47 -14.95 5.43
C GLY A 434 4.86 -13.90 4.49
N GLN A 435 4.52 -12.71 5.00
CA GLN A 435 4.06 -11.59 4.17
C GLN A 435 5.22 -10.98 3.38
N THR A 436 6.38 -10.79 4.01
CA THR A 436 7.60 -10.33 3.32
C THR A 436 8.01 -11.31 2.21
N GLN A 437 7.97 -12.61 2.50
CA GLN A 437 8.20 -13.67 1.50
C GLN A 437 7.20 -13.59 0.35
N SER A 438 5.91 -13.40 0.63
CA SER A 438 4.88 -13.25 -0.41
C SER A 438 5.15 -12.06 -1.34
N LEU A 439 5.61 -10.94 -0.79
CA LEU A 439 6.01 -9.78 -1.58
C LEU A 439 7.28 -10.06 -2.42
N LEU A 440 8.28 -10.73 -1.86
CA LEU A 440 9.48 -11.15 -2.60
C LEU A 440 9.14 -12.09 -3.76
N ILE A 441 8.27 -13.08 -3.53
CA ILE A 441 7.77 -13.99 -4.57
C ILE A 441 7.12 -13.18 -5.69
N LEU A 442 6.23 -12.24 -5.35
CA LEU A 442 5.55 -11.38 -6.32
C LEU A 442 6.54 -10.50 -7.10
N LEU A 443 7.57 -9.95 -6.47
CA LEU A 443 8.62 -9.19 -7.15
C LEU A 443 9.42 -10.08 -8.12
N GLY A 444 9.69 -11.33 -7.73
CA GLY A 444 10.28 -12.34 -8.61
C GLY A 444 9.39 -12.67 -9.82
N GLU A 445 8.08 -12.81 -9.62
CA GLU A 445 7.09 -13.00 -10.69
C GLU A 445 7.07 -11.80 -11.66
N ILE A 446 7.07 -10.57 -11.12
CA ILE A 446 7.14 -9.33 -11.89
C ILE A 446 8.42 -9.29 -12.72
N GLN A 447 9.58 -9.52 -12.10
CA GLN A 447 10.85 -9.55 -12.82
C GLN A 447 10.84 -10.61 -13.92
N GLY A 448 10.31 -11.80 -13.66
CA GLY A 448 10.17 -12.86 -14.66
C GLY A 448 9.25 -12.47 -15.82
N ALA A 449 8.14 -11.79 -15.54
CA ALA A 449 7.23 -11.29 -16.57
C ALA A 449 7.84 -10.18 -17.42
N LEU A 450 8.59 -9.26 -16.80
CA LEU A 450 9.34 -8.21 -17.50
C LEU A 450 10.42 -8.81 -18.41
N SER A 451 11.14 -9.81 -17.91
CA SER A 451 12.23 -10.51 -18.64
C SER A 451 11.79 -11.17 -19.95
N ARG A 452 10.49 -11.46 -20.09
CA ARG A 452 9.89 -12.06 -21.30
C ARG A 452 9.27 -11.03 -22.25
N SER A 453 9.41 -9.73 -21.98
CA SER A 453 8.78 -8.67 -22.75
C SER A 453 9.82 -7.71 -23.32
N VAL A 454 9.96 -7.70 -24.64
CA VAL A 454 10.86 -6.78 -25.35
C VAL A 454 10.50 -5.32 -25.06
N LYS A 455 9.20 -4.98 -25.11
CA LYS A 455 8.70 -3.64 -24.77
C LYS A 455 9.07 -3.24 -23.34
N ALA A 456 8.95 -4.14 -22.37
CA ALA A 456 9.36 -3.84 -21.00
C ALA A 456 10.85 -3.47 -20.91
N HIS A 457 11.72 -4.15 -21.68
CA HIS A 457 13.16 -3.85 -21.69
C HIS A 457 13.48 -2.44 -22.22
N GLU A 458 12.60 -1.86 -23.04
CA GLU A 458 12.74 -0.52 -23.61
C GLU A 458 12.18 0.57 -22.69
N THR A 459 11.08 0.27 -21.97
CA THR A 459 10.31 1.26 -21.21
C THR A 459 10.69 1.36 -19.73
N ILE A 460 11.04 0.24 -19.08
CA ILE A 460 11.28 0.20 -17.64
C ILE A 460 12.56 -0.56 -17.30
N SER A 461 13.30 -0.09 -16.30
CA SER A 461 14.43 -0.84 -15.73
C SER A 461 13.98 -2.14 -15.05
N PRO A 462 14.88 -3.12 -14.85
CA PRO A 462 14.64 -4.26 -13.96
C PRO A 462 14.19 -3.80 -12.56
N VAL A 463 13.54 -4.69 -11.80
CA VAL A 463 13.25 -4.46 -10.37
C VAL A 463 14.55 -4.03 -9.68
N PRO A 464 14.60 -2.98 -8.84
CA PRO A 464 15.86 -2.56 -8.24
C PRO A 464 16.50 -3.66 -7.38
N GLN A 465 17.83 -3.60 -7.18
CA GLN A 465 18.49 -4.44 -6.19
C GLN A 465 18.04 -4.05 -4.76
N LEU A 466 17.50 -5.03 -4.04
CA LEU A 466 16.95 -4.87 -2.70
C LEU A 466 18.02 -5.12 -1.64
N SER A 467 17.96 -4.43 -0.51
CA SER A 467 18.96 -4.59 0.55
C SER A 467 18.83 -5.91 1.33
N ALA A 468 19.86 -6.25 2.12
CA ALA A 468 19.86 -7.42 3.00
C ALA A 468 18.74 -7.41 4.05
N LYS A 469 18.14 -6.26 4.33
CA LYS A 469 17.02 -6.12 5.26
C LYS A 469 15.80 -6.95 4.83
N TRP A 470 15.52 -7.02 3.53
CA TRP A 470 14.44 -7.83 2.99
C TRP A 470 14.61 -9.32 3.31
N VAL A 471 15.84 -9.81 3.25
CA VAL A 471 16.18 -11.20 3.58
C VAL A 471 16.02 -11.44 5.08
N GLN A 472 16.47 -10.51 5.91
CA GLN A 472 16.34 -10.60 7.37
C GLN A 472 14.87 -10.64 7.82
N GLU A 473 14.03 -9.77 7.25
CA GLU A 473 12.60 -9.69 7.61
C GLU A 473 11.73 -10.74 6.94
N ALA A 474 12.24 -11.43 5.91
CA ALA A 474 11.59 -12.59 5.29
C ALA A 474 11.97 -13.92 5.95
N ASN A 475 12.95 -13.93 6.86
CA ASN A 475 13.41 -15.15 7.50
C ASN A 475 12.36 -15.67 8.50
N ASP A 476 11.74 -16.80 8.16
CA ASP A 476 10.81 -17.56 9.01
C ASP A 476 11.49 -18.73 9.72
N GLU A 477 12.82 -18.83 9.62
CA GLU A 477 13.62 -19.96 10.12
C GLU A 477 13.22 -21.32 9.53
N GLY A 478 12.54 -21.33 8.37
CA GLY A 478 12.18 -22.54 7.64
C GLY A 478 13.31 -23.08 6.76
N PRO A 479 13.36 -24.42 6.53
CA PRO A 479 14.37 -25.04 5.66
C PRO A 479 14.23 -24.55 4.20
N GLU A 480 13.02 -24.33 3.71
CA GLU A 480 12.76 -23.86 2.34
C GLU A 480 13.34 -22.45 2.10
N PHE A 481 13.19 -21.57 3.09
CA PHE A 481 13.76 -20.23 3.05
C PHE A 481 15.29 -20.27 3.11
N ARG A 482 15.87 -21.07 4.01
CA ARG A 482 17.33 -21.24 4.12
C ARG A 482 17.95 -21.76 2.81
N ILE A 483 17.36 -22.78 2.20
CA ILE A 483 17.82 -23.33 0.92
C ILE A 483 17.72 -22.29 -0.19
N ALA A 484 16.59 -21.60 -0.31
CA ALA A 484 16.41 -20.56 -1.33
C ALA A 484 17.37 -19.38 -1.13
N ARG A 485 17.62 -18.96 0.12
CA ARG A 485 18.61 -17.93 0.49
C ARG A 485 20.03 -18.35 0.12
N ALA A 486 20.42 -19.58 0.45
CA ALA A 486 21.75 -20.11 0.14
C ALA A 486 21.99 -20.14 -1.38
N LEU A 487 21.00 -20.61 -2.16
CA LEU A 487 21.04 -20.58 -3.62
C LEU A 487 21.11 -19.15 -4.16
N ALA A 488 20.27 -18.23 -3.65
CA ALA A 488 20.28 -16.83 -4.07
C ALA A 488 21.62 -16.14 -3.81
N GLY A 489 22.37 -16.56 -2.79
CA GLY A 489 23.68 -16.04 -2.42
C GLY A 489 24.83 -16.51 -3.31
N LEU A 490 24.58 -17.43 -4.27
CA LEU A 490 25.59 -17.91 -5.20
C LEU A 490 26.26 -16.77 -5.96
N ARG A 491 27.59 -16.77 -5.96
CA ARG A 491 28.44 -15.71 -6.52
C ARG A 491 29.49 -16.26 -7.47
N GLY A 492 30.28 -15.36 -8.06
CA GLY A 492 31.46 -15.71 -8.85
C GLY A 492 32.68 -15.96 -7.98
N VAL A 493 33.86 -15.96 -8.60
CA VAL A 493 35.14 -16.22 -7.92
C VAL A 493 35.92 -14.91 -7.77
N GLY A 494 36.46 -14.67 -6.57
CA GLY A 494 37.18 -13.44 -6.26
C GLY A 494 36.30 -12.20 -6.45
N GLY A 495 36.81 -11.20 -7.18
CA GLY A 495 36.08 -9.97 -7.52
C GLY A 495 35.16 -10.07 -8.74
N GLN A 496 35.13 -11.21 -9.44
CA GLN A 496 34.32 -11.35 -10.65
C GLN A 496 32.87 -11.71 -10.31
N ALA A 497 31.92 -10.90 -10.78
CA ALA A 497 30.51 -11.05 -10.45
C ALA A 497 29.83 -12.19 -11.24
N LEU A 498 29.13 -13.07 -10.53
CA LEU A 498 28.21 -14.04 -11.14
C LEU A 498 27.02 -14.30 -10.20
N PRO A 499 26.20 -13.27 -9.93
CA PRO A 499 25.04 -13.41 -9.07
C PRO A 499 24.02 -14.35 -9.70
N LEU A 500 23.28 -15.11 -8.89
CA LEU A 500 22.22 -15.97 -9.41
C LEU A 500 21.17 -15.18 -10.23
N ARG A 501 20.92 -13.94 -9.83
CA ARG A 501 20.01 -13.00 -10.49
C ARG A 501 20.21 -12.90 -11.99
N SER A 502 21.45 -12.76 -12.46
CA SER A 502 21.77 -12.62 -13.90
C SER A 502 21.72 -13.95 -14.66
N GLN A 503 21.57 -15.07 -13.95
CA GLN A 503 21.38 -16.39 -14.54
C GLN A 503 19.90 -16.77 -14.66
N LEU A 504 19.06 -16.20 -13.79
CA LEU A 504 17.61 -16.35 -13.85
C LEU A 504 16.95 -15.34 -14.80
N PHE A 505 17.54 -14.15 -14.94
CA PHE A 505 16.97 -13.04 -15.72
C PHE A 505 18.01 -12.42 -16.68
N PRO A 506 17.60 -11.81 -17.80
CA PRO A 506 18.49 -11.17 -18.77
C PRO A 506 18.98 -9.80 -18.27
N ILE A 507 19.66 -9.80 -17.12
CA ILE A 507 20.20 -8.62 -16.42
C ILE A 507 21.73 -8.67 -16.49
N HIS A 508 22.36 -7.51 -16.57
CA HIS A 508 23.82 -7.42 -16.55
C HIS A 508 24.39 -7.88 -15.19
N HIS A 509 25.33 -8.83 -15.22
CA HIS A 509 25.87 -9.48 -14.01
C HIS A 509 26.65 -8.53 -13.09
N ALA A 510 27.33 -7.51 -13.65
CA ALA A 510 28.06 -6.49 -12.88
C ALA A 510 27.20 -5.26 -12.51
N ASN A 511 26.03 -5.10 -13.14
CA ASN A 511 25.11 -3.99 -12.85
C ASN A 511 23.67 -4.50 -12.84
N GLY A 512 23.19 -4.88 -11.64
CA GLY A 512 21.89 -5.51 -11.45
C GLY A 512 20.66 -4.65 -11.82
N ASN A 513 20.87 -3.37 -12.16
CA ASN A 513 19.81 -2.42 -12.50
C ASN A 513 19.68 -2.19 -14.03
N GLU A 514 20.41 -2.92 -14.87
CA GLU A 514 20.34 -2.77 -16.33
C GLU A 514 20.02 -4.09 -17.05
N TRP A 515 19.18 -4.02 -18.07
CA TRP A 515 18.92 -5.14 -18.97
C TRP A 515 20.17 -5.49 -19.78
N LEU A 516 20.48 -6.78 -19.91
CA LEU A 516 21.69 -7.27 -20.57
C LEU A 516 21.81 -6.74 -22.01
N MET A 517 20.73 -6.81 -22.79
CA MET A 517 20.76 -6.34 -24.20
C MET A 517 21.06 -4.85 -24.32
N LYS A 518 20.62 -4.04 -23.35
CA LYS A 518 20.88 -2.60 -23.33
C LYS A 518 22.32 -2.32 -22.91
N ALA A 519 22.77 -3.00 -21.85
CA ALA A 519 24.15 -2.90 -21.36
C ALA A 519 25.16 -3.31 -22.45
N CYS A 520 24.96 -4.45 -23.11
CA CYS A 520 25.88 -4.96 -24.14
C CYS A 520 25.95 -4.12 -25.42
N LYS A 521 24.98 -3.22 -25.65
CA LYS A 521 25.02 -2.23 -26.73
C LYS A 521 25.77 -0.96 -26.34
N SER A 522 26.02 -0.74 -25.05
CA SER A 522 26.75 0.43 -24.57
C SER A 522 28.25 0.27 -24.82
N GLU A 523 28.93 1.37 -25.17
CA GLU A 523 30.40 1.38 -25.33
C GLU A 523 31.13 0.96 -24.03
N LYS A 524 30.49 1.16 -22.87
CA LYS A 524 31.03 0.77 -21.55
C LYS A 524 31.16 -0.75 -21.38
N HIS A 525 30.24 -1.54 -21.93
CA HIS A 525 30.16 -3.00 -21.68
C HIS A 525 30.29 -3.86 -22.95
N LYS A 526 30.51 -3.27 -24.12
CA LYS A 526 30.61 -4.01 -25.40
C LYS A 526 31.73 -5.06 -25.44
N LYS A 527 32.79 -4.87 -24.66
CA LYS A 527 33.93 -5.80 -24.53
C LYS A 527 33.81 -6.75 -23.32
N ASP A 528 32.71 -6.66 -22.57
CA ASP A 528 32.49 -7.51 -21.40
C ASP A 528 32.30 -8.98 -21.87
N PRO A 529 33.11 -9.94 -21.39
CA PRO A 529 32.97 -11.36 -21.75
C PRO A 529 31.57 -11.92 -21.52
N ALA A 530 30.80 -11.38 -20.57
CA ALA A 530 29.44 -11.82 -20.31
C ALA A 530 28.42 -11.38 -21.38
N CYS A 531 28.79 -10.43 -22.25
CA CYS A 531 28.01 -10.08 -23.44
C CYS A 531 28.24 -11.07 -24.59
N LEU A 532 29.32 -11.85 -24.52
CA LEU A 532 29.72 -12.82 -25.56
C LEU A 532 29.32 -14.26 -25.21
N VAL A 533 29.03 -14.53 -23.93
CA VAL A 533 28.69 -15.86 -23.43
C VAL A 533 27.27 -15.85 -22.86
N ARG A 534 26.48 -16.86 -23.23
CA ARG A 534 25.16 -17.06 -22.60
C ARG A 534 25.34 -17.36 -21.11
N THR A 535 24.80 -16.48 -20.27
CA THR A 535 24.86 -16.58 -18.81
C THR A 535 23.51 -16.91 -18.17
N GLN A 536 22.45 -17.06 -18.96
CA GLN A 536 21.10 -17.39 -18.48
C GLN A 536 20.71 -18.84 -18.75
N VAL A 537 19.97 -19.42 -17.80
CA VAL A 537 19.24 -20.67 -17.98
C VAL A 537 17.78 -20.41 -18.35
N SER A 538 17.18 -21.33 -19.09
CA SER A 538 15.71 -21.33 -19.26
C SER A 538 15.10 -21.95 -18.00
N VAL A 539 14.34 -21.19 -17.22
CA VAL A 539 13.63 -21.73 -16.05
C VAL A 539 12.61 -22.77 -16.56
N GLN A 540 12.83 -24.04 -16.25
CA GLN A 540 11.95 -25.15 -16.65
C GLN A 540 10.80 -25.32 -15.64
N GLN A 541 9.82 -26.18 -15.93
CA GLN A 541 8.65 -26.46 -15.06
C GLN A 541 8.99 -27.26 -13.77
N GLY A 542 10.21 -27.18 -13.23
CA GLY A 542 10.59 -27.88 -12.00
C GLY A 542 11.88 -27.36 -11.38
N LEU A 543 11.94 -27.38 -10.04
CA LEU A 543 13.11 -26.93 -9.28
C LEU A 543 14.35 -27.76 -9.61
N VAL A 544 14.23 -29.09 -9.54
CA VAL A 544 15.35 -30.03 -9.76
C VAL A 544 16.02 -29.83 -11.12
N SER A 545 15.24 -29.73 -12.21
CA SER A 545 15.81 -29.48 -13.54
C SER A 545 16.47 -28.11 -13.65
N THR A 546 15.86 -27.08 -13.06
CA THR A 546 16.42 -25.72 -13.04
C THR A 546 17.76 -25.68 -12.30
N LEU A 547 17.88 -26.36 -11.16
CA LEU A 547 19.14 -26.44 -10.40
C LEU A 547 20.22 -27.23 -11.17
N ILE A 548 19.85 -28.32 -11.85
CA ILE A 548 20.77 -29.07 -12.72
C ILE A 548 21.30 -28.18 -13.86
N ASP A 549 20.43 -27.42 -14.52
CA ASP A 549 20.81 -26.53 -15.62
C ASP A 549 21.70 -25.37 -15.13
N LEU A 550 21.40 -24.81 -13.95
CA LEU A 550 22.22 -23.79 -13.30
C LEU A 550 23.61 -24.33 -12.94
N LEU A 551 23.69 -25.54 -12.38
CA LEU A 551 24.96 -26.18 -12.05
C LEU A 551 25.77 -26.47 -13.31
N ARG A 552 25.12 -27.00 -14.36
CA ARG A 552 25.76 -27.25 -15.65
C ARG A 552 26.34 -25.98 -16.24
N LEU A 553 25.56 -24.89 -16.21
CA LEU A 553 26.01 -23.59 -16.69
C LEU A 553 27.20 -23.10 -15.86
N ARG A 554 27.09 -23.08 -14.53
CA ARG A 554 28.16 -22.61 -13.63
C ARG A 554 29.46 -23.40 -13.78
N LEU A 555 29.40 -24.71 -13.99
CA LEU A 555 30.60 -25.54 -14.22
C LEU A 555 31.20 -25.35 -15.62
N SER A 556 30.45 -24.81 -16.59
CA SER A 556 30.94 -24.52 -17.95
C SER A 556 31.56 -23.13 -18.12
N LEU A 557 31.30 -22.21 -17.18
CA LEU A 557 31.75 -20.82 -17.25
C LEU A 557 33.23 -20.59 -16.89
N PRO A 558 33.90 -21.36 -16.01
CA PRO A 558 35.29 -21.09 -15.64
C PRO A 558 36.23 -20.98 -16.83
N ALA A 559 36.18 -21.93 -17.75
CA ALA A 559 37.02 -21.90 -18.96
C ALA A 559 36.63 -20.79 -19.96
N ARG A 560 35.41 -20.25 -19.87
CA ARG A 560 34.88 -19.22 -20.80
C ARG A 560 35.06 -17.80 -20.30
N LEU A 561 35.08 -17.63 -18.98
CA LEU A 561 35.18 -16.33 -18.30
C LEU A 561 36.48 -16.19 -17.49
N ASP A 562 37.41 -17.14 -17.61
CA ASP A 562 38.69 -17.16 -16.91
C ASP A 562 38.56 -17.09 -15.38
N PHE A 563 37.65 -17.91 -14.82
CA PHE A 563 37.57 -18.05 -13.36
C PHE A 563 38.70 -18.96 -12.86
N ALA A 564 39.39 -18.48 -11.83
CA ALA A 564 40.44 -19.23 -11.14
C ALA A 564 39.92 -20.39 -10.27
N ASP A 565 38.61 -20.56 -10.10
CA ASP A 565 38.00 -21.65 -9.31
C ASP A 565 36.58 -21.94 -9.82
N LYS A 566 35.91 -22.95 -9.26
CA LYS A 566 34.50 -23.27 -9.48
C LYS A 566 33.60 -22.19 -8.85
N PRO A 567 32.71 -21.52 -9.60
CA PRO A 567 31.81 -20.48 -9.10
C PRO A 567 30.60 -21.07 -8.38
N LEU A 568 30.86 -21.86 -7.34
CA LEU A 568 29.84 -22.53 -6.52
C LEU A 568 29.82 -22.03 -5.06
N ASN A 569 30.63 -21.01 -4.77
CA ASN A 569 30.64 -20.37 -3.47
C ASN A 569 29.41 -19.45 -3.30
N SER A 570 28.98 -19.24 -2.06
CA SER A 570 27.83 -18.41 -1.71
C SER A 570 28.11 -17.58 -0.46
N TRP A 571 27.36 -16.48 -0.30
CA TRP A 571 27.35 -15.73 0.96
C TRP A 571 26.63 -16.48 2.09
N ALA A 572 25.70 -17.37 1.76
CA ALA A 572 24.94 -18.14 2.73
C ALA A 572 24.97 -19.63 2.40
N GLY A 573 24.90 -20.48 3.41
CA GLY A 573 24.93 -21.94 3.28
C GLY A 573 23.92 -22.63 4.19
N VAL A 574 23.54 -23.85 3.83
CA VAL A 574 22.61 -24.66 4.65
C VAL A 574 23.35 -25.69 5.50
N GLY A 575 22.67 -26.17 6.54
CA GLY A 575 23.11 -27.32 7.35
C GLY A 575 22.82 -28.65 6.65
N LEU A 576 23.33 -29.75 7.22
CA LEU A 576 23.08 -31.09 6.69
C LEU A 576 21.64 -31.57 6.89
N VAL A 577 20.95 -31.09 7.93
CA VAL A 577 19.52 -31.39 8.15
C VAL A 577 18.66 -30.85 7.01
N ASP A 578 18.79 -29.56 6.68
CA ASP A 578 18.06 -28.94 5.56
C ASP A 578 18.33 -29.67 4.24
N LEU A 579 19.59 -30.06 4.03
CA LEU A 579 20.00 -30.80 2.84
C LEU A 579 19.37 -32.21 2.79
N MET A 580 19.30 -32.93 3.91
CA MET A 580 18.61 -34.22 3.97
C MET A 580 17.14 -34.07 3.62
N ASP A 581 16.47 -33.07 4.19
CA ASP A 581 15.06 -32.82 3.91
C ASP A 581 14.83 -32.56 2.41
N PHE A 582 15.73 -31.81 1.77
CA PHE A 582 15.68 -31.61 0.32
C PHE A 582 15.92 -32.90 -0.48
N LEU A 583 16.85 -33.75 -0.05
CA LEU A 583 17.22 -34.98 -0.76
C LEU A 583 16.11 -36.04 -0.74
N TYR A 584 15.33 -36.09 0.35
CA TYR A 584 14.31 -37.13 0.56
C TYR A 584 12.86 -36.62 0.44
N SER A 585 12.63 -35.31 0.26
CA SER A 585 11.29 -34.75 0.12
C SER A 585 11.19 -33.74 -1.03
N ASP A 586 10.13 -33.86 -1.82
CA ASP A 586 9.76 -32.91 -2.87
C ASP A 586 8.80 -31.81 -2.38
N ARG A 587 8.32 -31.89 -1.14
CA ARG A 587 7.32 -30.97 -0.56
C ARG A 587 7.79 -29.52 -0.55
N MET A 588 9.09 -29.30 -0.43
CA MET A 588 9.70 -27.97 -0.43
C MET A 588 9.93 -27.37 -1.81
N ASP A 589 9.86 -28.18 -2.87
CA ASP A 589 10.29 -27.76 -4.21
C ASP A 589 9.51 -26.54 -4.72
N ALA A 590 8.19 -26.57 -4.56
CA ALA A 590 7.32 -25.47 -4.98
C ALA A 590 7.62 -24.17 -4.22
N ARG A 591 7.91 -24.27 -2.92
CA ARG A 591 8.21 -23.12 -2.07
C ARG A 591 9.58 -22.52 -2.39
N ILE A 592 10.60 -23.35 -2.54
CA ILE A 592 11.94 -22.91 -2.95
C ILE A 592 11.89 -22.27 -4.34
N ALA A 593 11.21 -22.90 -5.30
CA ALA A 593 11.06 -22.37 -6.66
C ALA A 593 10.35 -21.02 -6.71
N ALA A 594 9.37 -20.78 -5.82
CA ALA A 594 8.69 -19.50 -5.71
C ALA A 594 9.56 -18.41 -5.05
N LEU A 595 10.30 -18.76 -3.99
CA LEU A 595 11.13 -17.81 -3.22
C LEU A 595 12.39 -17.39 -3.97
N LEU A 596 13.03 -18.33 -4.66
CA LEU A 596 14.36 -18.16 -5.25
C LEU A 596 14.46 -16.95 -6.20
N PRO A 597 13.52 -16.70 -7.15
CA PRO A 597 13.59 -15.56 -8.04
C PRO A 597 13.48 -14.21 -7.30
N GLY A 598 12.70 -14.14 -6.22
CA GLY A 598 12.56 -12.95 -5.38
C GLY A 598 13.79 -12.69 -4.50
N LEU A 599 14.32 -13.74 -3.86
CA LEU A 599 15.54 -13.65 -3.07
C LEU A 599 16.76 -13.30 -3.92
N ALA A 600 16.82 -13.75 -5.17
CA ALA A 600 17.86 -13.36 -6.11
C ALA A 600 17.86 -11.86 -6.44
N LEU A 601 16.79 -11.11 -6.14
CA LEU A 601 16.76 -9.65 -6.28
C LEU A 601 17.43 -8.93 -5.11
N CYS A 602 17.70 -9.63 -4.01
CA CYS A 602 18.22 -9.09 -2.77
C CYS A 602 19.74 -9.23 -2.65
N GLU A 603 20.35 -8.34 -1.88
CA GLU A 603 21.68 -8.54 -1.31
C GLU A 603 21.61 -9.61 -0.22
N ILE A 604 22.29 -10.73 -0.42
CA ILE A 604 22.26 -11.83 0.54
C ILE A 604 23.31 -11.58 1.64
N PRO A 605 22.91 -11.48 2.92
CA PRO A 605 23.85 -11.28 4.02
C PRO A 605 24.73 -12.53 4.19
N ALA A 606 26.01 -12.30 4.49
CA ALA A 606 26.97 -13.36 4.76
C ALA A 606 26.59 -14.13 6.04
N ASP A 607 26.70 -15.45 6.00
CA ASP A 607 26.60 -16.28 7.21
C ASP A 607 27.89 -16.15 8.02
N ASN A 608 27.76 -15.76 9.29
CA ASN A 608 28.87 -15.68 10.23
C ASN A 608 28.96 -16.91 11.14
N ASP A 609 27.97 -17.82 11.08
CA ASP A 609 27.88 -18.96 11.97
C ASP A 609 28.75 -20.12 11.48
N HIS A 610 29.79 -20.46 12.24
CA HIS A 610 30.73 -21.54 11.97
C HIS A 610 30.43 -22.80 12.81
N LYS A 611 29.24 -22.89 13.42
CA LYS A 611 28.87 -24.04 14.26
C LYS A 611 29.09 -25.37 13.53
N PRO A 612 29.55 -26.42 14.24
CA PRO A 612 29.68 -27.76 13.69
C PRO A 612 28.33 -28.22 13.15
N GLY A 613 28.31 -28.66 11.89
CA GLY A 613 27.08 -29.05 11.21
C GLY A 613 26.52 -30.34 11.80
N GLY A 614 25.36 -30.28 12.45
CA GLY A 614 24.61 -31.47 12.85
C GLY A 614 23.91 -32.14 11.64
N GLY A 615 23.75 -33.47 11.70
CA GLY A 615 23.13 -34.29 10.66
C GLY A 615 24.13 -35.15 9.88
N ALA A 616 23.64 -36.12 9.09
CA ALA A 616 24.47 -37.02 8.30
C ALA A 616 23.81 -37.29 6.93
N VAL A 617 24.51 -37.02 5.83
CA VAL A 617 24.05 -37.35 4.47
C VAL A 617 24.80 -38.56 3.93
N SER A 618 24.34 -39.13 2.82
CA SER A 618 24.99 -40.31 2.23
C SER A 618 26.43 -40.00 1.81
N ALA A 619 27.34 -40.95 2.06
CA ALA A 619 28.74 -40.82 1.64
C ALA A 619 28.87 -40.66 0.11
N ALA A 620 27.92 -41.21 -0.67
CA ALA A 620 27.85 -41.02 -2.11
C ALA A 620 27.63 -39.54 -2.49
N PHE A 621 26.74 -38.84 -1.78
CA PHE A 621 26.56 -37.40 -1.95
C PHE A 621 27.82 -36.63 -1.51
N ALA A 622 28.39 -36.97 -0.35
CA ALA A 622 29.56 -36.29 0.20
C ALA A 622 30.75 -36.32 -0.79
N LEU A 623 31.07 -37.48 -1.37
CA LEU A 623 32.11 -37.62 -2.39
C LEU A 623 31.83 -36.74 -3.61
N CYS A 624 30.61 -36.79 -4.15
CA CYS A 624 30.22 -35.96 -5.30
C CYS A 624 30.29 -34.46 -4.99
N LYS A 625 29.84 -34.05 -3.79
CA LYS A 625 29.82 -32.65 -3.35
C LYS A 625 31.23 -32.10 -3.15
N LEU A 626 32.11 -32.85 -2.48
CA LEU A 626 33.50 -32.43 -2.26
C LEU A 626 34.27 -32.35 -3.57
N ALA A 627 34.06 -33.28 -4.51
CA ALA A 627 34.70 -33.23 -5.83
C ALA A 627 34.33 -31.96 -6.65
N LEU A 628 33.18 -31.35 -6.39
CA LEU A 628 32.72 -30.11 -7.02
C LEU A 628 32.84 -28.89 -6.11
N SER A 629 33.31 -29.03 -4.87
CA SER A 629 33.44 -27.89 -3.96
C SER A 629 34.53 -26.94 -4.45
N PRO A 630 34.38 -25.62 -4.27
CA PRO A 630 35.44 -24.66 -4.60
C PRO A 630 36.74 -25.02 -3.88
N ASP A 631 37.86 -24.88 -4.58
CA ASP A 631 39.17 -25.26 -4.05
C ASP A 631 39.51 -24.42 -2.82
N THR A 632 39.17 -23.13 -2.84
CA THR A 632 39.29 -22.22 -1.69
C THR A 632 38.58 -22.72 -0.42
N ALA A 633 37.42 -23.38 -0.56
CA ALA A 633 36.72 -23.97 0.57
C ALA A 633 37.44 -25.22 1.10
N LEU A 634 38.02 -26.04 0.22
CA LEU A 634 38.77 -27.25 0.61
C LEU A 634 40.15 -26.92 1.19
N GLN A 635 40.80 -25.87 0.70
CA GLN A 635 42.05 -25.32 1.22
C GLN A 635 41.89 -24.91 2.69
N SER A 636 40.82 -24.17 3.00
CA SER A 636 40.52 -23.72 4.38
C SER A 636 40.07 -24.83 5.33
N LEU A 637 39.51 -25.94 4.83
CA LEU A 637 39.00 -27.03 5.66
C LEU A 637 40.00 -28.17 5.92
N ARG A 638 40.82 -28.53 4.93
CA ARG A 638 41.64 -29.77 4.95
C ARG A 638 43.08 -29.57 4.45
N GLY A 639 43.52 -28.32 4.25
CA GLY A 639 44.89 -28.04 3.81
C GLY A 639 45.20 -28.65 2.45
N LEU A 640 44.26 -28.55 1.50
CA LEU A 640 44.61 -28.69 0.09
C LEU A 640 45.72 -27.65 -0.19
N PRO A 641 46.88 -28.03 -0.75
CA PRO A 641 47.92 -27.05 -1.04
C PRO A 641 47.37 -25.98 -2.00
N GLU A 642 47.75 -24.71 -1.80
CA GLU A 642 47.29 -23.61 -2.67
C GLU A 642 47.67 -23.83 -4.15
N THR A 643 48.66 -24.69 -4.42
CA THR A 643 49.13 -25.08 -5.75
C THR A 643 48.30 -26.18 -6.43
N VAL A 644 47.40 -26.85 -5.69
CA VAL A 644 46.59 -27.96 -6.21
C VAL A 644 45.20 -27.45 -6.57
N HIS A 645 44.81 -27.68 -7.81
CA HIS A 645 43.50 -27.36 -8.34
C HIS A 645 42.69 -28.63 -8.58
N ILE A 646 41.39 -28.62 -8.28
CA ILE A 646 40.49 -29.75 -8.56
C ILE A 646 39.62 -29.40 -9.77
N PRO A 647 39.92 -29.90 -10.98
CA PRO A 647 39.15 -29.58 -12.17
C PRO A 647 37.68 -29.96 -12.04
N ALA A 648 36.80 -29.09 -12.50
CA ALA A 648 35.37 -29.37 -12.58
C ALA A 648 35.08 -30.55 -13.53
N GLU A 649 34.62 -31.68 -12.98
CA GLU A 649 34.32 -32.87 -13.76
C GLU A 649 32.83 -32.95 -14.13
N LEU A 650 32.47 -32.39 -15.29
CA LEU A 650 31.10 -32.35 -15.81
C LEU A 650 30.47 -33.75 -15.96
N ARG A 651 31.28 -34.82 -16.07
CA ARG A 651 30.78 -36.20 -16.12
C ARG A 651 30.02 -36.62 -14.86
N ILE A 652 30.38 -36.10 -13.68
CA ILE A 652 29.66 -36.36 -12.42
C ILE A 652 28.21 -35.89 -12.57
N LEU A 653 28.04 -34.63 -12.98
CA LEU A 653 26.72 -34.03 -13.21
C LEU A 653 25.95 -34.74 -14.34
N ALA A 654 26.60 -34.98 -15.48
CA ALA A 654 25.94 -35.61 -16.63
C ALA A 654 25.37 -36.99 -16.29
N LYS A 655 26.11 -37.77 -15.50
CA LYS A 655 25.69 -39.11 -15.05
C LYS A 655 24.54 -39.07 -14.06
N LEU A 656 24.61 -38.21 -13.04
CA LEU A 656 23.52 -38.06 -12.06
C LEU A 656 22.26 -37.48 -12.70
N ALA A 657 22.39 -36.50 -13.60
CA ALA A 657 21.28 -35.87 -14.30
C ALA A 657 20.52 -36.82 -15.24
N SER A 658 21.10 -37.98 -15.59
CA SER A 658 20.40 -39.00 -16.39
C SER A 658 19.24 -39.66 -15.64
N GLY A 659 19.25 -39.67 -14.30
CA GLY A 659 18.27 -40.38 -13.48
C GLY A 659 18.51 -41.89 -13.35
N GLU A 660 19.45 -42.45 -14.10
CA GLU A 660 19.74 -43.89 -14.11
C GLU A 660 20.61 -44.30 -12.89
N PRO A 661 20.18 -45.26 -12.05
CA PRO A 661 20.95 -45.69 -10.89
C PRO A 661 22.36 -46.18 -11.23
N THR A 662 22.50 -46.91 -12.34
CA THR A 662 23.80 -47.40 -12.82
C THR A 662 24.75 -46.26 -13.21
N GLN A 663 24.24 -45.19 -13.82
CA GLN A 663 25.05 -44.01 -14.12
C GLN A 663 25.40 -43.25 -12.84
N ALA A 664 24.50 -43.20 -11.86
CA ALA A 664 24.75 -42.57 -10.57
C ALA A 664 25.91 -43.24 -9.81
N GLU A 665 25.97 -44.57 -9.80
CA GLU A 665 27.12 -45.30 -9.24
C GLU A 665 28.44 -44.96 -9.97
N GLN A 666 28.38 -44.80 -11.30
CA GLN A 666 29.54 -44.36 -12.08
C GLN A 666 29.94 -42.91 -11.75
N ALA A 667 28.99 -42.05 -11.37
CA ALA A 667 29.30 -40.70 -10.92
C ALA A 667 30.09 -40.72 -9.60
N VAL A 668 29.72 -41.58 -8.66
CA VAL A 668 30.45 -41.76 -7.39
C VAL A 668 31.88 -42.26 -7.65
N LYS A 669 32.05 -43.23 -8.57
CA LYS A 669 33.39 -43.70 -9.00
C LYS A 669 34.25 -42.58 -9.57
N VAL A 670 33.66 -41.69 -10.37
CA VAL A 670 34.35 -40.53 -10.95
C VAL A 670 34.75 -39.53 -9.86
N ALA A 671 33.84 -39.23 -8.93
CA ALA A 671 34.10 -38.33 -7.81
C ALA A 671 35.23 -38.83 -6.90
N TRP A 672 35.19 -40.13 -6.53
CA TRP A 672 36.24 -40.77 -5.73
C TRP A 672 37.62 -40.66 -6.40
N ARG A 673 37.71 -41.01 -7.69
CA ARG A 673 38.97 -40.93 -8.45
C ARG A 673 39.50 -39.51 -8.54
N ARG A 674 38.60 -38.53 -8.71
CA ARG A 674 38.96 -37.11 -8.79
C ARG A 674 39.56 -36.62 -7.48
N LEU A 675 38.90 -36.87 -6.36
CA LEU A 675 39.40 -36.51 -5.02
C LEU A 675 40.78 -37.11 -4.75
N ARG A 676 40.93 -38.41 -4.99
CA ARG A 676 42.21 -39.12 -4.84
C ARG A 676 43.31 -38.55 -5.72
N SER A 677 43.02 -38.30 -7.00
CA SER A 677 43.99 -37.72 -7.93
C SER A 677 44.44 -36.30 -7.56
N SER A 678 43.63 -35.61 -6.75
CA SER A 678 43.91 -34.28 -6.23
C SER A 678 44.47 -34.28 -4.81
N GLY A 679 44.88 -35.44 -4.27
CA GLY A 679 45.52 -35.55 -2.95
C GLY A 679 44.56 -35.50 -1.76
N LEU A 680 43.25 -35.69 -1.98
CA LEU A 680 42.24 -35.86 -0.94
C LEU A 680 41.84 -37.35 -0.92
N GLU A 681 42.46 -38.14 -0.04
CA GLU A 681 42.25 -39.58 0.03
C GLU A 681 40.90 -39.90 0.71
N PRO A 682 39.96 -40.56 0.01
CA PRO A 682 38.72 -40.98 0.64
C PRO A 682 38.95 -42.19 1.58
N VAL A 683 38.28 -42.22 2.73
CA VAL A 683 38.43 -43.30 3.75
C VAL A 683 38.02 -44.68 3.22
N MET A 684 37.05 -44.70 2.29
CA MET A 684 36.48 -45.94 1.76
C MET A 684 37.23 -46.45 0.53
N PRO A 685 37.45 -47.79 0.41
CA PRO A 685 38.20 -48.36 -0.70
C PRO A 685 37.38 -48.34 -2.00
N PHE A 686 38.06 -48.25 -3.14
CA PHE A 686 37.43 -48.08 -4.46
C PHE A 686 36.45 -49.22 -4.85
N ASN A 687 36.64 -50.41 -4.30
CA ASN A 687 35.79 -51.58 -4.55
C ASN A 687 34.56 -51.66 -3.63
N GLN A 688 34.43 -50.78 -2.63
CA GLN A 688 33.31 -50.75 -1.68
C GLN A 688 32.72 -49.33 -1.60
N LEU A 689 32.37 -48.78 -2.76
CA LEU A 689 31.79 -47.43 -2.83
C LEU A 689 30.36 -47.41 -2.29
N PRO A 690 29.94 -46.29 -1.69
CA PRO A 690 28.62 -46.16 -1.08
C PRO A 690 27.55 -46.08 -2.16
N ASN A 691 26.38 -46.65 -1.88
CA ASN A 691 25.19 -46.45 -2.71
C ASN A 691 24.54 -45.08 -2.42
N LEU A 692 23.53 -44.71 -3.20
CA LEU A 692 22.82 -43.44 -3.05
C LEU A 692 21.83 -43.41 -1.87
N ALA A 693 21.71 -44.49 -1.10
CA ALA A 693 20.79 -44.61 0.04
C ALA A 693 19.31 -44.30 -0.30
N GLY A 694 18.86 -44.66 -1.50
CA GLY A 694 17.48 -44.44 -1.95
C GLY A 694 17.18 -43.03 -2.48
N VAL A 695 18.18 -42.15 -2.55
CA VAL A 695 18.04 -40.82 -3.14
C VAL A 695 17.95 -40.90 -4.67
N ASP A 696 16.98 -40.19 -5.26
CA ASP A 696 16.88 -40.02 -6.72
C ASP A 696 18.17 -39.36 -7.27
N PRO A 697 18.85 -39.99 -8.27
CA PRO A 697 20.05 -39.41 -8.89
C PRO A 697 19.88 -37.97 -9.38
N ARG A 698 18.70 -37.58 -9.89
CA ARG A 698 18.46 -36.20 -10.36
C ARG A 698 18.36 -35.22 -9.20
N ARG A 699 17.71 -35.61 -8.10
CA ARG A 699 17.64 -34.81 -6.88
C ARG A 699 19.02 -34.66 -6.23
N LEU A 700 19.83 -35.73 -6.25
CA LEU A 700 21.24 -35.66 -5.86
C LEU A 700 22.01 -34.66 -6.74
N ALA A 701 21.83 -34.71 -8.06
CA ALA A 701 22.45 -33.77 -8.99
C ALA A 701 22.08 -32.31 -8.69
N ALA A 702 20.80 -32.03 -8.41
CA ALA A 702 20.32 -30.70 -8.04
C ALA A 702 20.92 -30.22 -6.71
N ALA A 703 21.00 -31.11 -5.72
CA ALA A 703 21.55 -30.82 -4.40
C ALA A 703 23.03 -30.42 -4.43
N LEU A 704 23.80 -30.85 -5.44
CA LEU A 704 25.20 -30.45 -5.60
C LEU A 704 25.35 -28.93 -5.78
N LEU A 705 24.33 -28.24 -6.29
CA LEU A 705 24.32 -26.77 -6.41
C LEU A 705 24.05 -26.07 -5.08
N ILE A 706 23.33 -26.70 -4.14
CA ILE A 706 22.94 -26.08 -2.87
C ILE A 706 24.20 -25.80 -2.04
N PRO A 707 24.51 -24.53 -1.71
CA PRO A 707 25.69 -24.19 -0.93
C PRO A 707 25.56 -24.68 0.51
N LEU A 708 26.64 -25.21 1.06
CA LEU A 708 26.71 -25.68 2.44
C LEU A 708 27.45 -24.68 3.31
N GLY A 709 27.02 -24.54 4.56
CA GLY A 709 27.77 -23.77 5.55
C GLY A 709 29.15 -24.38 5.79
N PHE A 710 30.07 -23.59 6.34
CA PHE A 710 31.44 -24.05 6.60
C PHE A 710 31.46 -25.31 7.48
N GLY A 711 30.73 -25.31 8.61
CA GLY A 711 30.64 -26.46 9.51
C GLY A 711 29.99 -27.70 8.89
N ALA A 712 29.02 -27.53 7.98
CA ALA A 712 28.42 -28.65 7.25
C ALA A 712 29.39 -29.24 6.21
N THR A 713 30.17 -28.40 5.54
CA THR A 713 31.21 -28.83 4.60
C THR A 713 32.35 -29.54 5.32
N HIS A 714 32.72 -29.06 6.51
CA HIS A 714 33.70 -29.72 7.39
C HIS A 714 33.22 -31.13 7.79
N ALA A 715 31.98 -31.25 8.29
CA ALA A 715 31.40 -32.53 8.67
C ALA A 715 31.35 -33.53 7.50
N LEU A 716 31.08 -33.07 6.28
CA LEU A 716 31.18 -33.91 5.08
C LEU A 716 32.59 -34.42 4.84
N ALA A 717 33.59 -33.52 4.93
CA ALA A 717 34.98 -33.88 4.72
C ALA A 717 35.47 -34.87 5.80
N GLU A 718 35.07 -34.71 7.05
CA GLU A 718 35.33 -35.66 8.14
C GLU A 718 34.71 -37.04 7.90
N ALA A 719 33.49 -37.08 7.37
CA ALA A 719 32.80 -38.35 7.17
C ALA A 719 33.43 -39.22 6.06
N VAL A 720 34.10 -38.64 5.05
CA VAL A 720 34.55 -39.41 3.86
C VAL A 720 36.01 -39.24 3.47
N LEU A 721 36.78 -38.32 4.04
CA LEU A 721 38.21 -38.14 3.76
C LEU A 721 39.07 -38.52 4.97
N SER A 722 40.22 -39.15 4.72
CA SER A 722 41.17 -39.50 5.78
C SER A 722 41.85 -38.25 6.35
N GLU A 723 42.18 -38.27 7.64
CA GLU A 723 43.04 -37.23 8.22
C GLU A 723 44.44 -37.29 7.58
N LYS A 724 45.01 -36.13 7.24
CA LYS A 724 46.44 -36.06 6.94
C LYS A 724 47.17 -36.16 8.27
N GLU A 725 48.03 -37.18 8.43
CA GLU A 725 49.04 -37.16 9.48
C GLU A 725 49.85 -35.87 9.33
N THR A 726 49.72 -34.96 10.29
CA THR A 726 50.61 -33.81 10.41
C THR A 726 51.96 -34.39 10.79
N VAL A 727 52.82 -34.63 9.81
CA VAL A 727 54.23 -34.92 10.05
C VAL A 727 54.78 -33.74 10.85
N GLN A 728 55.01 -33.96 12.14
CA GLN A 728 55.74 -33.03 12.99
C GLN A 728 57.08 -32.76 12.31
N PRO A 729 57.53 -31.49 12.19
CA PRO A 729 58.89 -31.25 11.76
C PRO A 729 59.82 -31.80 12.84
N GLU A 730 60.48 -32.92 12.55
CA GLU A 730 61.63 -33.34 13.33
C GLU A 730 62.61 -32.16 13.37
N THR A 731 62.93 -31.71 14.58
CA THR A 731 63.99 -30.75 14.83
C THR A 731 64.83 -31.28 15.99
N PRO A 732 66.17 -31.11 15.99
CA PRO A 732 67.08 -30.70 14.92
C PRO A 732 67.95 -31.83 14.35
#